data_AF-A0A8K0HE03-F1
#
_entry.id   AF-A0A8K0HE03-F1
#
_cell.length_a   1.000
_cell.length_b   1.000
_cell.length_c   1.000
_cell.angle_alpha   90.00
_cell.angle_beta   90.00
_cell.angle_gamma   90.00
#
_symmetry.space_group_name_H-M   'P 1'
#
loop_
_entity.id
_entity.type
_entity.pdbx_description
1 polymer ?
#
loop_
_entity_poly.entity_id
_entity_poly.type
_entity_poly.pdbx_seq_one_letter_code
_entity_poly.pdbx_strand_id
1 'polypeptide(L)'
;MAVDGIVSVLLDQLLSIVRQQVEPGIRLVMGVENEVSNLESNLQAVGAVLVDAEKRQLKEMEVRRWLDELKDVSYEIDDVLDEWSTAILKSNLENGVQTARSISKKKVCFSLLFPCCPSSQTSHVGYRLDIAHKIKSLNGRLDDIAIRRDRYNFSPSINAMNELERPRTTSIVDVSKILGRDKEEENLISKLLCATASGQERDLLIIPIVGMGGIGKTTLAQLVYNNNAVKAHFDKRIWVCVSDPFDEAKIVKTIIEQLTGQEPKLVDLEALLQRLIESISDKKFFLVLDDVWTYDYQRWEPLKQTLELYGGLGSRVLLTTRMKKVGIRMGEPDHLIELEKLSEEECWLLFSQAAFSRKDKKHEELKEIGRKIAAKCGGLPLAAKTVGSHMYFKTSTKEWQDVLDSELWDLEDADMNLFSPLLLSYYDLSPEVKRCFAYCAIFPKDALIDRDDLIHQWISQGIFDLKKNIMEKEVAALKCFENLAMRSFFQDFVSDVEWNTVRCKMHDIVHDFAQFLSRNESSISTNESIQDIYGRKTRHLNLMFQAETNDSLPLLKSRYLRTLVVSNIVAMRPYEFVHPTCLRTLNLSRCLIKELPENIDALIHLRYLNLSHNLELKELPSRIGNLCNLQTLRLLHCYSLERLPETVGKLIRLRNLFTFASYRLRWLPKGIGRLSSLGMINEFRVPNGGNEEAFKLGDLRKLTNLQQLYIRGLGDARDHVEEAKQAPVLENNKELLNLTLYFSSSRREIHEDVLEALKPHSNLESLRIAFYEGFTVSPSWLMSLTSLKRLVMLDSSCEVLPPLGRLPSLETLEILALERVEKVGAEFLGVEIDDGGHLSNSSSSSITLFPKLKKLRFERMDELREWVGITSSTPLRIMPRLNSLEFVSCISMEALPDFLPTIPLQNLIIQCSWTLEDCCEKETGKEWTKVSHIPNIQIEASLWGQQRG
;
A
#
# COMPACT_ATOMS: atom_id res chain seq x y z
N MET A 1 10.49 -21.35 -8.70
CA MET A 1 10.14 -21.64 -7.28
C MET A 1 8.67 -21.34 -6.97
N ALA A 2 8.09 -21.97 -5.94
CA ALA A 2 6.69 -21.89 -5.49
C ALA A 2 5.64 -22.64 -6.35
N VAL A 3 6.02 -23.78 -6.93
CA VAL A 3 5.12 -24.65 -7.71
C VAL A 3 4.07 -25.33 -6.82
N ASP A 4 4.45 -25.67 -5.59
CA ASP A 4 3.56 -26.28 -4.59
C ASP A 4 2.29 -25.46 -4.34
N GLY A 5 2.44 -24.14 -4.18
CA GLY A 5 1.31 -23.24 -3.99
C GLY A 5 0.42 -23.06 -5.23
N ILE A 6 0.88 -23.42 -6.42
CA ILE A 6 0.04 -23.42 -7.64
C ILE A 6 -0.75 -24.72 -7.69
N VAL A 7 -0.08 -25.85 -7.47
CA VAL A 7 -0.71 -27.19 -7.47
C VAL A 7 -1.77 -27.31 -6.39
N SER A 8 -1.53 -26.80 -5.19
CA SER A 8 -2.52 -26.77 -4.10
C SER A 8 -3.78 -25.99 -4.51
N VAL A 9 -3.64 -24.81 -5.11
CA VAL A 9 -4.79 -24.02 -5.59
C VAL A 9 -5.55 -24.77 -6.68
N LEU A 10 -4.85 -25.38 -7.65
CA LEU A 10 -5.47 -26.16 -8.72
C LEU A 10 -6.35 -27.31 -8.20
N LEU A 11 -5.86 -28.04 -7.20
CA LEU A 11 -6.63 -29.13 -6.57
C LEU A 11 -7.95 -28.60 -5.97
N ASP A 12 -7.91 -27.45 -5.30
CA ASP A 12 -9.12 -26.81 -4.78
C ASP A 12 -10.06 -26.33 -5.90
N GLN A 13 -9.53 -25.82 -7.03
CA GLN A 13 -10.35 -25.43 -8.18
C GLN A 13 -11.06 -26.63 -8.82
N LEU A 14 -10.34 -27.73 -9.03
CA LEU A 14 -10.89 -28.96 -9.61
C LEU A 14 -12.03 -29.50 -8.73
N LEU A 15 -11.82 -29.59 -7.42
CA LEU A 15 -12.85 -30.02 -6.48
C LEU A 15 -14.09 -29.10 -6.50
N SER A 16 -13.89 -27.79 -6.66
CA SER A 16 -14.99 -26.82 -6.78
C SER A 16 -15.82 -27.03 -8.05
N ILE A 17 -15.14 -27.20 -9.19
CA ILE A 17 -15.77 -27.39 -10.50
C ILE A 17 -16.55 -28.72 -10.54
N VAL A 18 -15.96 -29.80 -10.02
CA VAL A 18 -16.63 -31.11 -9.93
C VAL A 18 -17.92 -31.01 -9.12
N ARG A 19 -17.91 -30.31 -7.97
CA ARG A 19 -19.11 -30.10 -7.16
C ARG A 19 -20.19 -29.32 -7.92
N GLN A 20 -19.81 -28.26 -8.64
CA GLN A 20 -20.75 -27.46 -9.43
C GLN A 20 -21.36 -28.24 -10.61
N GLN A 21 -20.63 -29.22 -11.17
CA GLN A 21 -21.15 -30.08 -12.25
C GLN A 21 -22.16 -31.13 -11.78
N VAL A 22 -22.14 -31.51 -10.50
CA VAL A 22 -23.05 -32.51 -9.92
C VAL A 22 -24.44 -31.93 -9.67
N GLU A 23 -24.59 -30.60 -9.59
CA GLU A 23 -25.90 -29.95 -9.44
C GLU A 23 -26.80 -30.13 -10.69
N PRO A 24 -28.06 -30.61 -10.53
CA PRO A 24 -28.96 -30.83 -11.65
C PRO A 24 -29.30 -29.51 -12.36
N GLY A 25 -28.83 -29.37 -13.61
CA GLY A 25 -29.06 -28.18 -14.46
C GLY A 25 -27.79 -27.48 -14.97
N ILE A 26 -26.60 -27.80 -14.41
CA ILE A 26 -25.32 -27.11 -14.69
C ILE A 26 -24.31 -28.02 -15.43
N ARG A 27 -24.77 -29.09 -16.10
CA ARG A 27 -23.90 -29.94 -16.93
C ARG A 27 -23.51 -29.23 -18.24
N LEU A 28 -22.46 -28.42 -18.17
CA LEU A 28 -21.94 -27.68 -19.33
C LEU A 28 -21.05 -28.56 -20.22
N VAL A 29 -20.11 -29.32 -19.66
CA VAL A 29 -19.19 -30.19 -20.42
C VAL A 29 -19.47 -31.64 -20.02
N MET A 30 -19.80 -32.50 -20.98
CA MET A 30 -20.09 -33.93 -20.78
C MET A 30 -18.89 -34.76 -21.24
N GLY A 31 -18.49 -35.79 -20.48
CA GLY A 31 -17.43 -36.73 -20.88
C GLY A 31 -16.01 -36.29 -20.53
N VAL A 32 -15.85 -35.32 -19.62
CA VAL A 32 -14.55 -34.86 -19.09
C VAL A 32 -14.29 -35.34 -17.66
N GLU A 33 -15.22 -36.07 -17.05
CA GLU A 33 -15.15 -36.51 -15.66
C GLU A 33 -13.91 -37.37 -15.38
N ASN A 34 -13.60 -38.30 -16.29
CA ASN A 34 -12.40 -39.13 -16.20
C ASN A 34 -11.11 -38.30 -16.36
N GLU A 35 -11.11 -37.32 -17.26
CA GLU A 35 -9.94 -36.45 -17.49
C GLU A 35 -9.68 -35.55 -16.27
N VAL A 36 -10.73 -35.03 -15.65
CA VAL A 36 -10.64 -34.23 -14.42
C VAL A 36 -10.14 -35.08 -13.24
N SER A 37 -10.65 -36.31 -13.10
CA SER A 37 -10.18 -37.24 -12.07
C SER A 37 -8.71 -37.61 -12.24
N ASN A 38 -8.25 -37.77 -13.48
CA ASN A 38 -6.84 -38.05 -13.78
C ASN A 38 -5.95 -36.84 -13.47
N LEU A 39 -6.36 -35.63 -13.85
CA LEU A 39 -5.66 -34.39 -13.49
C LEU A 39 -5.50 -34.26 -11.97
N GLU A 40 -6.58 -34.50 -11.21
CA GLU A 40 -6.55 -34.46 -9.75
C GLU A 40 -5.56 -35.47 -9.17
N SER A 41 -5.62 -36.73 -9.62
CA SER A 41 -4.73 -37.79 -9.15
C SER A 41 -3.26 -37.49 -9.42
N ASN A 42 -2.94 -37.01 -10.63
CA ASN A 42 -1.58 -36.64 -10.99
C ASN A 42 -1.06 -35.44 -10.20
N LEU A 43 -1.88 -34.40 -10.02
CA LEU A 43 -1.51 -33.23 -9.22
C LEU A 43 -1.28 -33.59 -7.75
N GLN A 44 -2.08 -34.49 -7.17
CA GLN A 44 -1.84 -35.01 -5.81
C GLN A 44 -0.52 -35.79 -5.74
N ALA A 45 -0.26 -36.66 -6.71
CA ALA A 45 0.93 -37.49 -6.76
C ALA A 45 2.21 -36.66 -6.95
N VAL A 46 2.14 -35.58 -7.74
CA VAL A 46 3.24 -34.63 -7.91
C VAL A 46 3.38 -33.73 -6.68
N GLY A 47 2.27 -33.26 -6.10
CA GLY A 47 2.25 -32.40 -4.91
C GLY A 47 3.02 -33.00 -3.73
N ALA A 48 2.94 -34.31 -3.53
CA ALA A 48 3.62 -35.03 -2.45
C ALA A 48 5.16 -34.90 -2.44
N VAL A 49 5.77 -34.50 -3.56
CA VAL A 49 7.23 -34.42 -3.73
C VAL A 49 7.76 -33.01 -3.97
N LEU A 50 6.89 -31.99 -4.06
CA LEU A 50 7.30 -30.65 -4.51
C LEU A 50 8.23 -29.94 -3.53
N VAL A 51 8.08 -30.14 -2.23
CA VAL A 51 8.96 -29.53 -1.22
C VAL A 51 10.41 -29.98 -1.40
N ASP A 52 10.63 -31.27 -1.65
CA ASP A 52 11.96 -31.84 -1.87
C ASP A 52 12.53 -31.40 -3.23
N ALA A 53 11.72 -31.48 -4.29
CA ALA A 53 12.11 -31.03 -5.62
C ALA A 53 12.50 -29.54 -5.62
N GLU A 54 11.79 -28.69 -4.89
CA GLU A 54 12.08 -27.26 -4.82
C GLU A 54 13.40 -26.94 -4.14
N LYS A 55 13.85 -27.75 -3.17
CA LYS A 55 15.17 -27.62 -2.54
C LYS A 55 16.28 -28.07 -3.50
N ARG A 56 16.07 -29.19 -4.19
CA ARG A 56 17.07 -29.80 -5.09
C ARG A 56 17.29 -29.01 -6.38
N GLN A 57 16.32 -28.20 -6.81
CA GLN A 57 16.42 -27.40 -8.05
C GLN A 57 17.63 -26.44 -8.09
N LEU A 58 18.18 -26.06 -6.93
CA LEU A 58 19.34 -25.17 -6.85
C LEU A 58 20.66 -25.87 -7.18
N LYS A 59 20.72 -27.20 -7.01
CA LYS A 59 21.91 -28.03 -7.27
C LYS A 59 21.76 -28.86 -8.55
N GLU A 60 20.53 -29.28 -8.86
CA GLU A 60 20.23 -30.22 -9.95
C GLU A 60 19.47 -29.54 -11.11
N MET A 61 20.19 -29.29 -12.21
CA MET A 61 19.62 -28.65 -13.40
C MET A 61 18.47 -29.43 -14.05
N GLU A 62 18.48 -30.76 -13.97
CA GLU A 62 17.43 -31.61 -14.52
C GLU A 62 16.13 -31.52 -13.69
N VAL A 63 16.24 -31.46 -12.36
CA VAL A 63 15.11 -31.23 -11.45
C VAL A 63 14.51 -29.84 -11.67
N ARG A 64 15.36 -28.83 -11.88
CA ARG A 64 14.93 -27.47 -12.22
C ARG A 64 14.13 -27.45 -13.53
N ARG A 65 14.61 -28.11 -14.59
CA ARG A 65 13.89 -28.19 -15.87
C ARG A 65 12.54 -28.87 -15.71
N TRP A 66 12.48 -29.97 -14.95
CA TRP A 66 11.24 -30.69 -14.65
C TRP A 66 10.22 -29.80 -13.88
N LEU A 67 10.67 -29.05 -12.88
CA LEU A 67 9.82 -28.10 -12.15
C LEU A 67 9.31 -26.95 -13.05
N ASP A 68 10.15 -26.40 -13.91
CA ASP A 68 9.76 -25.33 -14.84
C ASP A 68 8.66 -25.81 -15.81
N GLU A 69 8.78 -27.05 -16.34
CA GLU A 69 7.75 -27.67 -17.18
C GLU A 69 6.44 -27.89 -16.43
N LEU A 70 6.50 -28.42 -15.21
CA LEU A 70 5.33 -28.60 -14.36
C LEU A 70 4.65 -27.27 -14.05
N LYS A 71 5.43 -26.23 -13.77
CA LYS A 71 4.90 -24.90 -13.47
C LYS A 71 4.14 -24.33 -14.65
N ASP A 72 4.69 -24.47 -15.86
CA ASP A 72 4.02 -24.02 -17.08
C ASP A 72 2.70 -24.74 -17.34
N VAL A 73 2.69 -26.08 -17.24
CA VAL A 73 1.47 -26.88 -17.38
C VAL A 73 0.44 -26.49 -16.32
N SER A 74 0.87 -26.29 -15.06
CA SER A 74 -0.01 -25.88 -13.97
C SER A 74 -0.71 -24.55 -14.26
N TYR A 75 -0.01 -23.57 -14.81
CA TYR A 75 -0.65 -22.31 -15.22
C TYR A 75 -1.63 -22.47 -16.37
N GLU A 76 -1.31 -23.29 -17.37
CA GLU A 76 -2.23 -23.55 -18.47
C GLU A 76 -3.51 -24.25 -17.96
N ILE A 77 -3.38 -25.18 -17.01
CA ILE A 77 -4.54 -25.79 -16.33
C ILE A 77 -5.36 -24.71 -15.61
N ASP A 78 -4.72 -23.84 -14.81
CA ASP A 78 -5.41 -22.77 -14.07
C ASP A 78 -6.16 -21.81 -15.02
N ASP A 79 -5.57 -21.47 -16.17
CA ASP A 79 -6.24 -20.63 -17.18
C ASP A 79 -7.49 -21.32 -17.76
N VAL A 80 -7.40 -22.63 -18.08
CA VAL A 80 -8.54 -23.40 -18.63
C VAL A 80 -9.65 -23.59 -17.59
N LEU A 81 -9.29 -23.86 -16.34
CA LEU A 81 -10.27 -23.99 -15.24
C LEU A 81 -10.98 -22.66 -14.94
N ASP A 82 -10.26 -21.54 -15.02
CA ASP A 82 -10.85 -20.21 -14.86
C ASP A 82 -11.76 -19.85 -16.06
N GLU A 83 -11.38 -20.23 -17.28
CA GLU A 83 -12.21 -20.08 -18.50
C GLU A 83 -13.53 -20.86 -18.36
N TRP A 84 -13.46 -22.08 -17.83
CA TRP A 84 -14.62 -22.90 -17.53
C TRP A 84 -15.50 -22.27 -16.44
N SER A 85 -14.90 -21.86 -15.32
CA SER A 85 -15.60 -21.19 -14.22
C SER A 85 -16.34 -19.92 -14.68
N THR A 86 -15.70 -19.14 -15.55
CA THR A 86 -16.28 -17.93 -16.14
C THR A 86 -17.50 -18.24 -17.00
N ALA A 87 -17.46 -19.32 -17.76
CA ALA A 87 -18.58 -19.75 -18.59
C ALA A 87 -19.77 -20.24 -17.75
N ILE A 88 -19.52 -20.93 -16.63
CA ILE A 88 -20.56 -21.30 -15.65
C ILE A 88 -21.26 -20.03 -15.14
N LEU A 89 -20.50 -19.02 -14.73
CA LEU A 89 -21.05 -17.78 -14.20
C LEU A 89 -21.89 -17.03 -15.24
N LYS A 90 -21.41 -16.91 -16.47
CA LYS A 90 -22.15 -16.27 -17.57
C LYS A 90 -23.47 -17.00 -17.86
N SER A 91 -23.45 -18.33 -17.89
CA SER A 91 -24.67 -19.14 -18.09
C SER A 91 -25.70 -18.92 -16.97
N ASN A 92 -25.25 -18.82 -15.72
CA ASN A 92 -26.13 -18.58 -14.57
C ASN A 92 -26.77 -17.19 -14.64
N LEU A 93 -26.01 -16.17 -15.06
CA LEU A 93 -26.50 -14.81 -15.27
C LEU A 93 -27.58 -14.76 -16.37
N GLU A 94 -27.38 -15.45 -17.49
CA GLU A 94 -28.33 -15.49 -18.60
C GLU A 94 -29.65 -16.19 -18.22
N ASN A 95 -29.56 -17.30 -17.47
CA ASN A 95 -30.73 -18.03 -16.99
C ASN A 95 -31.56 -17.24 -15.96
N GLY A 96 -30.90 -16.49 -15.06
CA GLY A 96 -31.58 -15.62 -14.09
C GLY A 96 -32.30 -14.41 -14.72
N VAL A 97 -31.82 -13.91 -15.85
CA VAL A 97 -32.47 -12.82 -16.61
C VAL A 97 -33.71 -13.32 -17.37
N GLN A 98 -33.74 -14.60 -17.79
CA GLN A 98 -34.91 -15.19 -18.45
C GLN A 98 -36.06 -15.47 -17.47
N THR A 99 -35.78 -15.89 -16.24
CA THR A 99 -36.82 -16.04 -15.19
C THR A 99 -37.46 -14.71 -14.79
N ALA A 100 -36.72 -13.60 -14.83
CA ALA A 100 -37.28 -12.26 -14.58
C ALA A 100 -38.11 -11.70 -15.76
N ARG A 101 -37.88 -12.15 -17.00
CA ARG A 101 -38.65 -11.74 -18.19
C ARG A 101 -39.80 -12.69 -18.55
N SER A 102 -39.90 -13.86 -17.93
CA SER A 102 -40.93 -14.87 -18.18
C SER A 102 -42.21 -14.64 -17.36
N ILE A 103 -42.89 -13.51 -17.57
CA ILE A 103 -44.33 -13.33 -17.23
C ILE A 103 -45.18 -13.01 -18.48
N SER A 104 -44.63 -13.06 -19.70
CA SER A 104 -45.47 -12.93 -20.92
C SER A 104 -45.27 -14.08 -21.91
N LYS A 105 -46.31 -14.92 -21.92
CA LYS A 105 -46.80 -15.91 -22.92
C LYS A 105 -45.82 -16.51 -23.94
N LYS A 106 -45.67 -17.84 -23.82
CA LYS A 106 -45.25 -18.79 -24.87
C LYS A 106 -45.92 -18.50 -26.22
N LYS A 107 -45.12 -18.51 -27.29
CA LYS A 107 -45.49 -19.14 -28.58
C LYS A 107 -44.22 -19.60 -29.32
N VAL A 108 -44.26 -20.85 -29.77
CA VAL A 108 -43.24 -21.55 -30.55
C VAL A 108 -43.36 -21.14 -32.02
N CYS A 109 -42.25 -20.91 -32.72
CA CYS A 109 -42.16 -21.09 -34.17
C CYS A 109 -40.74 -21.47 -34.61
N PHE A 110 -40.66 -22.58 -35.35
CA PHE A 110 -39.52 -23.00 -36.16
C PHE A 110 -39.52 -22.23 -37.49
N SER A 111 -38.37 -21.72 -37.96
CA SER A 111 -38.00 -21.66 -39.39
C SER A 111 -36.59 -21.05 -39.58
N LEU A 112 -35.97 -21.47 -40.68
CA LEU A 112 -34.55 -21.42 -41.03
C LEU A 112 -34.14 -20.16 -41.83
N LEU A 113 -32.83 -19.87 -41.80
CA LEU A 113 -31.97 -19.11 -42.74
C LEU A 113 -32.04 -17.56 -42.74
N PHE A 114 -31.01 -16.90 -42.20
CA PHE A 114 -30.00 -16.06 -42.90
C PHE A 114 -28.91 -15.59 -41.88
N PRO A 115 -27.64 -15.35 -42.29
CA PRO A 115 -26.48 -15.28 -41.41
C PRO A 115 -26.13 -13.83 -41.04
N CYS A 116 -26.24 -13.47 -39.75
CA CYS A 116 -25.50 -12.38 -39.07
C CYS A 116 -26.13 -12.11 -37.70
N CYS A 117 -26.03 -13.08 -36.79
CA CYS A 117 -26.22 -12.95 -35.33
C CYS A 117 -25.86 -14.32 -34.73
N PRO A 118 -24.82 -14.48 -33.88
CA PRO A 118 -24.69 -15.70 -33.09
C PRO A 118 -25.72 -15.62 -31.96
N SER A 119 -26.94 -16.09 -32.23
CA SER A 119 -27.92 -16.42 -31.21
C SER A 119 -27.38 -17.57 -30.34
N SER A 120 -27.53 -17.40 -29.03
CA SER A 120 -26.87 -18.03 -27.89
C SER A 120 -27.15 -19.53 -27.64
N GLN A 121 -27.13 -20.38 -28.66
CA GLN A 121 -27.15 -21.84 -28.45
C GLN A 121 -26.08 -22.58 -29.29
N THR A 122 -25.72 -22.09 -30.47
CA THR A 122 -24.71 -22.72 -31.33
C THR A 122 -23.26 -22.36 -30.94
N SER A 123 -23.04 -21.23 -30.25
CA SER A 123 -21.73 -20.83 -29.71
C SER A 123 -21.33 -21.59 -28.44
N HIS A 124 -22.29 -22.07 -27.64
CA HIS A 124 -21.98 -22.78 -26.39
C HIS A 124 -21.44 -24.19 -26.63
N VAL A 125 -21.88 -24.90 -27.67
CA VAL A 125 -21.41 -26.27 -27.96
C VAL A 125 -19.96 -26.27 -28.44
N GLY A 126 -19.59 -25.34 -29.33
CA GLY A 126 -18.21 -25.18 -29.79
C GLY A 126 -17.25 -24.81 -28.65
N TYR A 127 -17.66 -23.91 -27.77
CA TYR A 127 -16.87 -23.50 -26.60
C TYR A 127 -16.69 -24.63 -25.57
N ARG A 128 -17.72 -25.45 -25.34
CA ARG A 128 -17.65 -26.64 -24.46
C ARG A 128 -16.69 -27.71 -25.01
N LEU A 129 -16.72 -27.93 -26.32
CA LEU A 129 -15.82 -28.86 -27.00
C LEU A 129 -14.36 -28.37 -26.96
N ASP A 130 -14.13 -27.06 -27.04
CA ASP A 130 -12.79 -26.47 -26.93
C ASP A 130 -12.18 -26.69 -25.53
N ILE A 131 -12.93 -26.40 -24.46
CA ILE A 131 -12.50 -26.67 -23.06
C ILE A 131 -12.18 -28.17 -22.87
N ALA A 132 -13.03 -29.07 -23.37
CA ALA A 132 -12.81 -30.51 -23.26
C ALA A 132 -11.52 -30.97 -23.95
N HIS A 133 -11.24 -30.46 -25.16
CA HIS A 133 -10.00 -30.76 -25.87
C HIS A 133 -8.76 -30.18 -25.16
N LYS A 134 -8.84 -28.95 -24.63
CA LYS A 134 -7.77 -28.32 -23.84
C LYS A 134 -7.43 -29.16 -22.60
N ILE A 135 -8.44 -29.59 -21.84
CA ILE A 135 -8.28 -30.45 -20.66
C ILE A 135 -7.59 -31.76 -21.03
N LYS A 136 -8.08 -32.46 -22.07
CA LYS A 136 -7.49 -33.73 -22.53
C LYS A 136 -6.03 -33.58 -22.95
N SER A 137 -5.70 -32.51 -23.66
CA SER A 137 -4.32 -32.22 -24.07
C SER A 137 -3.41 -31.92 -22.89
N LEU A 138 -3.90 -31.21 -21.87
CA LEU A 138 -3.13 -30.89 -20.67
C LEU A 138 -2.92 -32.11 -19.79
N ASN A 139 -3.92 -32.98 -19.71
CA ASN A 139 -3.83 -34.22 -18.94
C ASN A 139 -2.71 -35.12 -19.46
N GLY A 140 -2.63 -35.35 -20.78
CA GLY A 140 -1.54 -36.14 -21.36
C GLY A 140 -0.13 -35.53 -21.11
N ARG A 141 0.00 -34.21 -21.10
CA ARG A 141 1.27 -33.56 -20.74
C ARG A 141 1.61 -33.71 -19.26
N LEU A 142 0.62 -33.66 -18.38
CA LEU A 142 0.80 -33.85 -16.95
C LEU A 142 1.13 -35.32 -16.61
N ASP A 143 0.52 -36.28 -17.29
CA ASP A 143 0.86 -37.71 -17.20
C ASP A 143 2.35 -37.94 -17.49
N ASP A 144 2.87 -37.37 -18.58
CA ASP A 144 4.29 -37.48 -18.94
C ASP A 144 5.23 -36.86 -17.89
N ILE A 145 4.80 -35.78 -17.23
CA ILE A 145 5.55 -35.13 -16.15
C ILE A 145 5.53 -35.99 -14.89
N ALA A 146 4.37 -36.55 -14.55
CA ALA A 146 4.16 -37.41 -13.40
C ALA A 146 4.96 -38.71 -13.51
N ILE A 147 5.04 -39.32 -14.70
CA ILE A 147 5.87 -40.52 -14.96
C ILE A 147 7.37 -40.21 -14.81
N ARG A 148 7.83 -39.05 -15.29
CA ARG A 148 9.25 -38.67 -15.19
C ARG A 148 9.70 -38.38 -13.77
N ARG A 149 8.79 -38.04 -12.85
CA ARG A 149 9.05 -37.83 -11.42
C ARG A 149 9.82 -39.01 -10.81
N ASP A 150 9.46 -40.24 -11.18
CA ASP A 150 10.00 -41.46 -10.57
C ASP A 150 11.50 -41.67 -10.86
N ARG A 151 12.08 -40.90 -11.79
CA ARG A 151 13.51 -40.93 -12.10
C ARG A 151 14.39 -40.22 -11.06
N TYR A 152 13.79 -39.36 -10.22
CA TYR A 152 14.54 -38.48 -9.32
C TYR A 152 14.55 -38.93 -7.85
N ASN A 153 13.79 -39.97 -7.49
CA ASN A 153 13.70 -40.53 -6.12
C ASN A 153 13.47 -39.48 -5.01
N PHE A 154 12.44 -38.63 -5.17
CA PHE A 154 12.11 -37.59 -4.19
C PHE A 154 11.56 -38.16 -2.88
N SER A 155 11.80 -37.46 -1.76
CA SER A 155 11.29 -37.83 -0.43
C SER A 155 9.94 -37.16 -0.12
N PRO A 156 8.90 -37.89 0.33
CA PRO A 156 7.64 -37.28 0.75
C PRO A 156 7.83 -36.52 2.07
N SER A 157 7.29 -35.30 2.16
CA SER A 157 7.35 -34.48 3.38
C SER A 157 5.96 -34.11 3.89
N ILE A 158 5.79 -34.18 5.21
CA ILE A 158 4.62 -33.70 5.96
C ILE A 158 5.09 -32.48 6.73
N ASN A 159 4.45 -31.32 6.60
CA ASN A 159 4.43 -30.33 7.67
C ASN A 159 3.29 -29.32 7.57
N ALA A 160 2.65 -29.13 8.72
CA ALA A 160 1.64 -28.11 9.01
C ALA A 160 2.32 -26.87 9.61
N MET A 161 1.81 -25.67 9.32
CA MET A 161 2.27 -24.41 9.92
C MET A 161 1.17 -23.77 10.77
N ASN A 162 1.55 -23.29 11.96
CA ASN A 162 0.73 -22.49 12.87
C ASN A 162 0.95 -20.98 12.63
N GLU A 163 -0.11 -20.18 12.76
CA GLU A 163 -0.10 -18.71 12.71
C GLU A 163 0.39 -18.09 14.03
N LEU A 164 1.20 -17.01 13.98
CA LEU A 164 1.71 -16.28 15.15
C LEU A 164 1.69 -14.75 14.94
N GLU A 165 1.39 -14.03 16.03
CA GLU A 165 1.08 -12.60 16.10
C GLU A 165 2.27 -11.61 16.05
N ARG A 166 1.93 -10.38 15.64
CA ARG A 166 2.75 -9.23 15.20
C ARG A 166 3.32 -8.32 16.31
N PRO A 167 4.53 -7.74 16.14
CA PRO A 167 4.93 -6.44 16.68
C PRO A 167 4.84 -5.31 15.63
N ARG A 168 4.49 -4.09 16.06
CA ARG A 168 4.34 -2.89 15.19
C ARG A 168 5.64 -2.09 15.12
N THR A 169 6.00 -1.61 13.94
CA THR A 169 7.08 -0.62 13.69
C THR A 169 6.60 0.48 12.75
N THR A 170 7.17 1.69 12.90
CA THR A 170 6.77 2.94 12.24
C THR A 170 7.93 3.54 11.43
N SER A 171 7.67 4.61 10.67
CA SER A 171 8.62 5.40 9.85
C SER A 171 9.75 6.09 10.63
N ILE A 172 9.66 6.13 11.95
CA ILE A 172 10.69 6.73 12.80
C ILE A 172 11.80 5.69 12.95
N VAL A 173 12.94 5.93 12.30
CA VAL A 173 14.17 5.17 12.59
C VAL A 173 14.63 5.61 13.98
N ASP A 174 14.41 4.73 14.95
CA ASP A 174 14.98 4.88 16.27
C ASP A 174 16.50 4.72 16.15
N VAL A 175 17.21 5.85 16.12
CA VAL A 175 18.68 5.91 16.01
C VAL A 175 19.35 5.05 17.08
N SER A 176 18.71 4.87 18.25
CA SER A 176 19.21 4.00 19.33
C SER A 176 19.22 2.51 18.99
N LYS A 177 18.61 2.09 17.87
CA LYS A 177 18.58 0.69 17.40
C LYS A 177 19.63 0.39 16.34
N ILE A 178 20.37 1.38 15.85
CA ILE A 178 21.47 1.17 14.91
C ILE A 178 22.73 0.84 15.71
N LEU A 179 23.44 -0.23 15.34
CA LEU A 179 24.56 -0.78 16.10
C LEU A 179 25.79 -0.96 15.21
N GLY A 180 26.98 -0.67 15.75
CA GLY A 180 28.27 -1.05 15.15
C GLY A 180 28.76 -0.17 14.01
N ARG A 181 28.43 1.13 14.00
CA ARG A 181 28.88 2.09 12.96
C ARG A 181 29.39 3.42 13.54
N ASP A 182 29.67 3.45 14.84
CA ASP A 182 30.04 4.68 15.56
C ASP A 182 31.33 5.30 14.98
N LYS A 183 32.31 4.45 14.64
CA LYS A 183 33.60 4.89 14.09
C LYS A 183 33.45 5.51 12.70
N GLU A 184 32.67 4.89 11.83
CA GLU A 184 32.39 5.40 10.48
C GLU A 184 31.53 6.66 10.52
N GLU A 185 30.59 6.75 11.48
CA GLU A 185 29.81 7.96 11.75
C GLU A 185 30.73 9.12 12.17
N GLU A 186 31.58 8.93 13.17
CA GLU A 186 32.52 9.96 13.65
C GLU A 186 33.45 10.44 12.52
N ASN A 187 33.98 9.52 11.73
CA ASN A 187 34.82 9.83 10.57
C ASN A 187 34.05 10.68 9.54
N LEU A 188 32.82 10.27 9.18
CA LEU A 188 32.03 11.00 8.20
C LEU A 188 31.59 12.37 8.71
N ILE A 189 31.22 12.50 9.97
CA ILE A 189 30.91 13.79 10.62
C ILE A 189 32.13 14.70 10.58
N SER A 190 33.32 14.18 10.89
CA SER A 190 34.55 14.98 10.84
C SER A 190 34.79 15.55 9.43
N LYS A 191 34.60 14.75 8.38
CA LYS A 191 34.72 15.19 6.98
C LYS A 191 33.67 16.22 6.57
N LEU A 192 32.44 16.09 7.07
CA LEU A 192 31.36 17.03 6.78
C LEU A 192 31.54 18.38 7.47
N LEU A 193 32.06 18.38 8.71
CA LEU A 193 32.19 19.58 9.56
C LEU A 193 33.57 20.26 9.46
N CYS A 194 34.56 19.67 8.80
CA CYS A 194 35.87 20.27 8.61
C CYS A 194 35.78 21.63 7.88
N ALA A 195 36.36 22.67 8.51
CA ALA A 195 36.58 23.96 7.89
C ALA A 195 37.73 23.85 6.88
N THR A 196 37.52 24.31 5.64
CA THR A 196 38.58 24.40 4.62
C THR A 196 39.62 25.41 5.10
N ALA A 197 40.75 24.91 5.62
CA ALA A 197 41.83 25.70 6.20
C ALA A 197 42.76 26.35 5.15
N SER A 198 42.45 26.24 3.87
CA SER A 198 43.18 26.92 2.79
C SER A 198 42.22 27.89 2.09
N GLY A 199 42.54 29.18 2.14
CA GLY A 199 41.79 30.26 1.49
C GLY A 199 41.87 30.24 -0.04
N GLN A 200 41.62 29.10 -0.68
CA GLN A 200 41.46 28.97 -2.12
C GLN A 200 40.27 28.03 -2.44
N GLU A 201 39.38 28.58 -3.27
CA GLU A 201 38.37 27.95 -4.13
C GLU A 201 37.05 27.44 -3.51
N ARG A 202 35.97 27.70 -4.25
CA ARG A 202 34.56 27.41 -3.93
C ARG A 202 34.24 25.94 -4.19
N ASP A 203 34.97 25.02 -3.57
CA ASP A 203 34.84 23.61 -3.96
C ASP A 203 33.73 22.89 -3.20
N LEU A 204 32.74 22.41 -3.96
CA LEU A 204 31.72 21.47 -3.50
C LEU A 204 32.39 20.13 -3.20
N LEU A 205 32.48 19.75 -1.93
CA LEU A 205 33.03 18.44 -1.57
C LEU A 205 31.96 17.35 -1.72
N ILE A 206 32.24 16.37 -2.58
CA ILE A 206 31.41 15.19 -2.80
C ILE A 206 32.08 13.96 -2.16
N ILE A 207 31.44 13.39 -1.13
CA ILE A 207 31.96 12.25 -0.36
C ILE A 207 31.26 10.97 -0.82
N PRO A 208 31.97 10.00 -1.43
CA PRO A 208 31.36 8.74 -1.83
C PRO A 208 31.47 7.66 -0.72
N ILE A 209 30.34 7.02 -0.39
CA ILE A 209 30.25 5.79 0.40
C ILE A 209 30.03 4.62 -0.56
N VAL A 210 30.95 3.67 -0.58
CA VAL A 210 30.94 2.51 -1.47
C VAL A 210 30.82 1.23 -0.65
N GLY A 211 30.01 0.28 -1.11
CA GLY A 211 29.89 -1.03 -0.47
C GLY A 211 28.79 -1.90 -1.05
N MET A 212 28.84 -3.20 -0.78
CA MET A 212 27.89 -4.19 -1.31
C MET A 212 26.42 -3.90 -0.93
N GLY A 213 25.46 -4.52 -1.61
CA GLY A 213 24.03 -4.40 -1.26
C GLY A 213 23.77 -4.89 0.17
N GLY A 214 22.92 -4.19 0.93
CA GLY A 214 22.55 -4.58 2.30
C GLY A 214 23.63 -4.38 3.38
N ILE A 215 24.77 -3.78 3.04
CA ILE A 215 25.91 -3.55 3.96
C ILE A 215 25.70 -2.40 4.98
N GLY A 216 24.64 -1.59 4.80
CA GLY A 216 24.29 -0.48 5.71
C GLY A 216 24.70 0.93 5.27
N LYS A 217 24.98 1.16 3.98
CA LYS A 217 25.35 2.49 3.45
C LYS A 217 24.29 3.56 3.73
N THR A 218 23.05 3.30 3.31
CA THR A 218 21.89 4.16 3.56
C THR A 218 21.68 4.39 5.05
N THR A 219 21.89 3.36 5.87
CA THR A 219 21.81 3.47 7.34
C THR A 219 22.87 4.42 7.90
N LEU A 220 24.13 4.33 7.45
CA LEU A 220 25.18 5.28 7.85
C LEU A 220 24.86 6.71 7.38
N ALA A 221 24.38 6.87 6.16
CA ALA A 221 23.95 8.17 5.65
C ALA A 221 22.78 8.73 6.48
N GLN A 222 21.82 7.90 6.89
CA GLN A 222 20.70 8.29 7.77
C GLN A 222 21.15 8.68 9.18
N LEU A 223 22.14 7.99 9.76
CA LEU A 223 22.75 8.36 11.06
C LEU A 223 23.29 9.79 11.00
N VAL A 224 24.16 10.03 10.03
CA VAL A 224 24.84 11.33 9.88
C VAL A 224 23.86 12.42 9.48
N TYR A 225 22.93 12.15 8.58
CA TYR A 225 21.90 13.10 8.18
C TYR A 225 21.06 13.56 9.38
N ASN A 226 20.77 12.68 10.33
CA ASN A 226 19.95 12.98 11.50
C ASN A 226 20.75 13.45 12.73
N ASN A 227 22.09 13.48 12.65
CA ASN A 227 22.96 13.92 13.73
C ASN A 227 22.76 15.41 14.05
N ASN A 228 22.73 15.77 15.34
CA ASN A 228 22.46 17.14 15.79
C ASN A 228 23.53 18.15 15.35
N ALA A 229 24.80 17.74 15.28
CA ALA A 229 25.88 18.61 14.83
C ALA A 229 25.74 18.93 13.33
N VAL A 230 25.33 17.95 12.51
CA VAL A 230 25.06 18.14 11.08
C VAL A 230 23.82 19.02 10.87
N LYS A 231 22.74 18.78 11.63
CA LYS A 231 21.53 19.62 11.60
C LYS A 231 21.82 21.09 11.89
N ALA A 232 22.71 21.37 12.84
CA ALA A 232 23.09 22.74 13.20
C ALA A 232 24.04 23.41 12.20
N HIS A 233 24.72 22.64 11.34
CA HIS A 233 25.80 23.15 10.48
C HIS A 233 25.37 23.56 9.06
N PHE A 234 24.23 23.05 8.57
CA PHE A 234 23.72 23.29 7.20
C PHE A 234 22.34 23.94 7.24
N ASP A 235 22.12 24.98 6.42
CA ASP A 235 20.85 25.72 6.34
C ASP A 235 19.73 24.85 5.75
N LYS A 236 20.10 23.99 4.80
CA LYS A 236 19.20 23.06 4.12
C LYS A 236 19.81 21.67 4.08
N ARG A 237 18.99 20.66 4.35
CA ARG A 237 19.34 19.25 4.20
C ARG A 237 18.36 18.62 3.21
N ILE A 238 18.89 17.88 2.26
CA ILE A 238 18.14 17.36 1.11
C ILE A 238 18.50 15.89 0.97
N TRP A 239 17.51 15.03 0.80
CA TRP A 239 17.71 13.59 0.63
C TRP A 239 17.06 13.11 -0.67
N VAL A 240 17.85 12.66 -1.62
CA VAL A 240 17.36 12.16 -2.91
C VAL A 240 17.78 10.71 -3.07
N CYS A 241 16.81 9.85 -3.29
CA CYS A 241 17.03 8.48 -3.73
C CYS A 241 17.12 8.45 -5.26
N VAL A 242 18.20 7.91 -5.80
CA VAL A 242 18.50 7.93 -7.23
C VAL A 242 18.06 6.62 -7.87
N SER A 243 17.06 6.70 -8.76
CA SER A 243 16.57 5.52 -9.48
C SER A 243 17.54 5.05 -10.58
N ASP A 244 17.46 3.77 -10.93
CA ASP A 244 18.03 3.18 -12.16
C ASP A 244 16.89 2.89 -13.15
N PRO A 245 16.86 3.51 -14.36
CA PRO A 245 17.86 4.40 -14.95
C PRO A 245 17.96 5.78 -14.27
N PHE A 246 19.15 6.40 -14.30
CA PHE A 246 19.38 7.74 -13.77
C PHE A 246 18.59 8.78 -14.55
N ASP A 247 17.74 9.54 -13.84
CA ASP A 247 16.82 10.53 -14.41
C ASP A 247 17.11 11.90 -13.79
N GLU A 248 17.86 12.72 -14.53
CA GLU A 248 18.28 14.07 -14.13
C GLU A 248 17.10 14.97 -13.80
N ALA A 249 16.06 14.95 -14.64
CA ALA A 249 14.90 15.80 -14.46
C ALA A 249 14.16 15.42 -13.16
N LYS A 250 13.98 14.12 -12.90
CA LYS A 250 13.34 13.63 -11.67
C LYS A 250 14.16 13.97 -10.42
N ILE A 251 15.49 13.84 -10.49
CA ILE A 251 16.39 14.20 -9.39
C ILE A 251 16.25 15.69 -9.07
N VAL A 252 16.37 16.57 -10.08
CA VAL A 252 16.26 18.02 -9.91
C VAL A 252 14.88 18.42 -9.39
N LYS A 253 13.79 17.82 -9.89
CA LYS A 253 12.43 18.02 -9.37
C LYS A 253 12.34 17.70 -7.88
N THR A 254 12.89 16.56 -7.47
CA THR A 254 12.87 16.10 -6.07
C THR A 254 13.68 17.06 -5.17
N ILE A 255 14.83 17.56 -5.64
CA ILE A 255 15.63 18.56 -4.92
C ILE A 255 14.83 19.84 -4.73
N ILE A 256 14.21 20.36 -5.80
CA ILE A 256 13.41 21.60 -5.75
C ILE A 256 12.20 21.42 -4.82
N GLU A 257 11.51 20.29 -4.90
CA GLU A 257 10.37 19.98 -4.04
C GLU A 257 10.76 20.02 -2.56
N GLN A 258 11.91 19.46 -2.18
CA GLN A 258 12.39 19.50 -0.80
C GLN A 258 12.89 20.89 -0.37
N LEU A 259 13.42 21.68 -1.29
CA LEU A 259 13.87 23.05 -1.00
C LEU A 259 12.71 24.04 -0.86
N THR A 260 11.63 23.84 -1.62
CA THR A 260 10.53 24.82 -1.78
C THR A 260 9.18 24.36 -1.22
N GLY A 261 9.01 23.07 -0.96
CA GLY A 261 7.74 22.46 -0.54
C GLY A 261 6.71 22.30 -1.66
N GLN A 262 7.07 22.54 -2.92
CA GLN A 262 6.15 22.44 -4.08
C GLN A 262 6.78 21.65 -5.23
N GLU A 263 6.01 20.75 -5.83
CA GLU A 263 6.45 20.00 -7.02
C GLU A 263 6.47 20.94 -8.26
N PRO A 264 7.63 21.11 -8.93
CA PRO A 264 7.71 21.96 -10.11
C PRO A 264 7.02 21.31 -11.32
N LYS A 265 6.05 22.03 -11.92
CA LYS A 265 5.29 21.59 -13.12
C LYS A 265 6.09 21.65 -14.43
N LEU A 266 7.38 21.94 -14.38
CA LEU A 266 8.26 22.07 -15.53
C LEU A 266 8.69 20.68 -16.02
N VAL A 267 8.81 20.50 -17.33
CA VAL A 267 9.25 19.22 -17.94
C VAL A 267 10.68 19.34 -18.48
N ASP A 268 11.07 20.54 -18.91
CA ASP A 268 12.36 20.82 -19.51
C ASP A 268 13.49 20.93 -18.47
N LEU A 269 14.64 20.30 -18.75
CA LEU A 269 15.78 20.22 -17.82
C LEU A 269 16.44 21.58 -17.59
N GLU A 270 16.56 22.42 -18.62
CA GLU A 270 17.17 23.75 -18.51
C GLU A 270 16.33 24.64 -17.58
N ALA A 271 15.01 24.63 -17.77
CA ALA A 271 14.08 25.35 -16.90
C ALA A 271 14.12 24.84 -15.45
N LEU A 272 14.30 23.54 -15.25
CA LEU A 272 14.46 22.93 -13.93
C LEU A 272 15.78 23.35 -13.26
N LEU A 273 16.90 23.33 -13.99
CA LEU A 273 18.19 23.78 -13.48
C LEU A 273 18.16 25.27 -13.13
N GLN A 274 17.52 26.11 -13.96
CA GLN A 274 17.35 27.53 -13.64
C GLN A 274 16.57 27.75 -12.34
N ARG A 275 15.52 26.96 -12.12
CA ARG A 275 14.74 27.01 -10.88
C ARG A 275 15.52 26.49 -9.67
N LEU A 276 16.38 25.49 -9.88
CA LEU A 276 17.30 25.00 -8.85
C LEU A 276 18.28 26.09 -8.44
N ILE A 277 18.88 26.82 -9.40
CA ILE A 277 19.80 27.94 -9.15
C ILE A 277 19.16 28.97 -8.22
N GLU A 278 17.94 29.42 -8.53
CA GLU A 278 17.18 30.35 -7.69
C GLU A 278 16.96 29.82 -6.25
N SER A 279 16.86 28.49 -6.11
CA SER A 279 16.54 27.84 -4.84
C SER A 279 17.76 27.65 -3.94
N ILE A 280 18.96 27.47 -4.51
CA ILE A 280 20.21 27.17 -3.79
C ILE A 280 21.14 28.37 -3.62
N SER A 281 20.95 29.44 -4.39
CA SER A 281 21.81 30.64 -4.34
C SER A 281 21.98 31.15 -2.90
N ASP A 282 23.23 31.33 -2.49
CA ASP A 282 23.67 31.81 -1.17
C ASP A 282 23.28 30.94 0.04
N LYS A 283 22.82 29.70 -0.17
CA LYS A 283 22.48 28.76 0.91
C LYS A 283 23.50 27.66 1.05
N LYS A 284 23.89 27.35 2.29
CA LYS A 284 24.75 26.21 2.59
C LYS A 284 23.89 24.96 2.75
N PHE A 285 24.07 23.98 1.86
CA PHE A 285 23.25 22.77 1.86
C PHE A 285 24.06 21.49 2.09
N PHE A 286 23.38 20.49 2.62
CA PHE A 286 23.83 19.10 2.65
C PHE A 286 22.89 18.24 1.80
N LEU A 287 23.41 17.70 0.70
CA LEU A 287 22.66 16.88 -0.25
C LEU A 287 23.10 15.42 -0.14
N VAL A 288 22.17 14.51 0.13
CA VAL A 288 22.42 13.07 0.06
C VAL A 288 21.84 12.53 -1.25
N LEU A 289 22.70 11.94 -2.09
CA LEU A 289 22.35 11.16 -3.27
C LEU A 289 22.50 9.68 -2.92
N ASP A 290 21.40 9.04 -2.56
CA ASP A 290 21.38 7.65 -2.10
C ASP A 290 21.17 6.68 -3.27
N ASP A 291 21.97 5.62 -3.29
CA ASP A 291 22.02 4.48 -4.21
C ASP A 291 22.22 4.83 -5.70
N VAL A 292 23.35 5.46 -6.03
CA VAL A 292 23.66 5.88 -7.40
C VAL A 292 24.28 4.76 -8.23
N TRP A 293 23.72 4.52 -9.42
CA TRP A 293 24.09 3.41 -10.32
C TRP A 293 24.82 3.80 -11.61
N THR A 294 24.75 5.07 -12.06
CA THR A 294 25.09 5.44 -13.45
C THR A 294 26.58 5.73 -13.67
N TYR A 295 27.09 5.20 -14.79
CA TYR A 295 28.45 5.44 -15.29
C TYR A 295 28.58 6.67 -16.20
N ASP A 296 27.46 7.19 -16.67
CA ASP A 296 27.40 8.27 -17.63
C ASP A 296 27.61 9.62 -16.94
N TYR A 297 28.88 10.04 -16.91
CA TYR A 297 29.28 11.31 -16.33
C TYR A 297 28.63 12.51 -17.03
N GLN A 298 28.25 12.39 -18.31
CA GLN A 298 27.63 13.49 -19.06
C GLN A 298 26.26 13.87 -18.51
N ARG A 299 25.58 12.92 -17.84
CA ARG A 299 24.29 13.13 -17.18
C ARG A 299 24.42 13.74 -15.79
N TRP A 300 25.55 13.53 -15.13
CA TRP A 300 25.83 14.13 -13.82
C TRP A 300 26.36 15.55 -13.93
N GLU A 301 27.18 15.81 -14.96
CA GLU A 301 27.95 17.04 -15.11
C GLU A 301 27.11 18.34 -15.05
N PRO A 302 25.94 18.46 -15.72
CA PRO A 302 25.15 19.70 -15.65
C PRO A 302 24.66 20.02 -14.23
N LEU A 303 24.22 18.99 -13.50
CA LEU A 303 23.78 19.13 -12.12
C LEU A 303 24.95 19.43 -11.18
N LYS A 304 26.09 18.75 -11.36
CA LYS A 304 27.33 19.00 -10.61
C LYS A 304 27.76 20.46 -10.76
N GLN A 305 27.89 20.94 -12.00
CA GLN A 305 28.28 22.33 -12.30
C GLN A 305 27.31 23.33 -11.68
N THR A 306 26.00 23.05 -11.72
CA THR A 306 24.99 23.91 -11.11
C THR A 306 25.17 24.01 -9.59
N LEU A 307 25.41 22.87 -8.91
CA LEU A 307 25.64 22.82 -7.47
C LEU A 307 26.95 23.50 -7.06
N GLU A 308 28.01 23.37 -7.86
CA GLU A 308 29.32 23.99 -7.63
C GLU A 308 29.31 25.50 -7.82
N LEU A 309 28.71 26.00 -8.91
CA LEU A 309 28.77 27.41 -9.27
C LEU A 309 27.86 28.29 -8.40
N TYR A 310 26.69 27.77 -8.01
CA TYR A 310 25.64 28.53 -7.34
C TYR A 310 25.38 28.11 -5.89
N GLY A 311 26.00 27.02 -5.41
CA GLY A 311 25.89 26.60 -4.02
C GLY A 311 26.63 27.53 -3.05
N GLY A 312 26.07 27.71 -1.85
CA GLY A 312 26.74 28.46 -0.79
C GLY A 312 28.03 27.78 -0.32
N LEU A 313 29.01 28.60 0.11
CA LEU A 313 30.30 28.12 0.61
C LEU A 313 30.12 27.11 1.76
N GLY A 314 30.83 25.99 1.67
CA GLY A 314 30.75 24.91 2.66
C GLY A 314 29.63 23.91 2.43
N SER A 315 28.93 23.96 1.28
CA SER A 315 27.98 22.91 0.88
C SER A 315 28.68 21.57 0.68
N ARG A 316 27.95 20.47 0.93
CA ARG A 316 28.47 19.10 0.86
C ARG A 316 27.49 18.17 0.16
N VAL A 317 28.01 17.23 -0.62
CA VAL A 317 27.22 16.14 -1.21
C VAL A 317 27.72 14.81 -0.65
N LEU A 318 26.80 13.98 -0.15
CA LEU A 318 27.07 12.60 0.23
C LEU A 318 26.48 11.68 -0.83
N LEU A 319 27.30 10.83 -1.42
CA LEU A 319 26.90 9.88 -2.45
C LEU A 319 26.98 8.46 -1.88
N THR A 320 25.93 7.65 -1.97
CA THR A 320 26.05 6.21 -1.68
C THR A 320 25.97 5.41 -2.98
N THR A 321 26.81 4.38 -3.13
CA THR A 321 26.79 3.54 -4.33
C THR A 321 27.30 2.13 -4.03
N ARG A 322 26.88 1.15 -4.84
CA ARG A 322 27.44 -0.20 -4.83
C ARG A 322 28.70 -0.33 -5.67
N MET A 323 28.97 0.65 -6.54
CA MET A 323 30.02 0.56 -7.56
C MET A 323 31.17 1.50 -7.23
N LYS A 324 32.33 0.96 -6.87
CA LYS A 324 33.54 1.76 -6.58
C LYS A 324 33.91 2.73 -7.72
N LYS A 325 33.75 2.28 -8.96
CA LYS A 325 33.98 3.11 -10.16
C LYS A 325 33.06 4.34 -10.21
N VAL A 326 31.79 4.22 -9.83
CA VAL A 326 30.84 5.34 -9.78
C VAL A 326 31.24 6.31 -8.67
N GLY A 327 31.59 5.79 -7.48
CA GLY A 327 32.08 6.59 -6.36
C GLY A 327 33.31 7.43 -6.71
N ILE A 328 34.30 6.83 -7.38
CA ILE A 328 35.53 7.51 -7.84
C ILE A 328 35.24 8.54 -8.95
N ARG A 329 34.27 8.26 -9.82
CA ARG A 329 33.98 9.11 -10.98
C ARG A 329 33.13 10.34 -10.61
N MET A 330 32.21 10.19 -9.67
CA MET A 330 31.27 11.24 -9.28
C MET A 330 31.69 11.98 -8.01
N GLY A 331 32.50 11.36 -7.14
CA GLY A 331 32.98 11.95 -5.89
C GLY A 331 34.48 12.13 -5.86
N GLU A 332 34.98 12.72 -4.77
CA GLU A 332 36.41 12.94 -4.58
C GLU A 332 37.10 11.66 -4.11
N PRO A 333 38.11 11.13 -4.85
CA PRO A 333 38.78 9.88 -4.50
C PRO A 333 39.41 9.88 -3.11
N ASP A 334 39.95 11.02 -2.68
CA ASP A 334 40.63 11.18 -1.38
C ASP A 334 39.66 11.11 -0.19
N HIS A 335 38.36 11.29 -0.44
CA HIS A 335 37.32 11.28 0.60
C HIS A 335 36.49 10.00 0.62
N LEU A 336 36.75 9.06 -0.29
CA LEU A 336 36.00 7.81 -0.45
C LEU A 336 36.00 6.95 0.82
N ILE A 337 34.81 6.49 1.21
CA ILE A 337 34.57 5.60 2.36
C ILE A 337 34.12 4.24 1.83
N GLU A 338 34.97 3.23 1.94
CA GLU A 338 34.56 1.85 1.71
C GLU A 338 33.94 1.29 2.98
N LEU A 339 32.65 0.95 2.91
CA LEU A 339 31.93 0.42 4.05
C LEU A 339 32.23 -1.07 4.20
N GLU A 340 32.91 -1.40 5.29
CA GLU A 340 33.29 -2.77 5.62
C GLU A 340 32.11 -3.55 6.24
N LYS A 341 32.26 -4.88 6.29
CA LYS A 341 31.33 -5.76 6.99
C LYS A 341 31.34 -5.46 8.49
N LEU A 342 30.22 -5.70 9.16
CA LEU A 342 30.17 -5.64 10.62
C LEU A 342 31.11 -6.70 11.21
N SER A 343 31.71 -6.40 12.36
CA SER A 343 32.41 -7.42 13.15
C SER A 343 31.44 -8.52 13.58
N GLU A 344 31.97 -9.69 13.93
CA GLU A 344 31.12 -10.81 14.37
C GLU A 344 30.26 -10.46 15.59
N GLU A 345 30.79 -9.67 16.53
CA GLU A 345 30.04 -9.24 17.72
C GLU A 345 28.94 -8.24 17.37
N GLU A 346 29.20 -7.27 16.48
CA GLU A 346 28.17 -6.32 16.02
C GLU A 346 27.08 -7.02 15.20
N CYS A 347 27.48 -7.96 14.35
CA CYS A 347 26.58 -8.81 13.56
C CYS A 347 25.70 -9.68 14.49
N TRP A 348 26.29 -10.24 15.55
CA TRP A 348 25.57 -10.97 16.59
C TRP A 348 24.58 -10.08 17.35
N LEU A 349 24.99 -8.85 17.73
CA LEU A 349 24.11 -7.92 18.43
C LEU A 349 22.87 -7.59 17.59
N LEU A 350 23.05 -7.28 16.30
CA LEU A 350 21.95 -7.01 15.38
C LEU A 350 21.04 -8.24 15.18
N PHE A 351 21.63 -9.41 14.99
CA PHE A 351 20.89 -10.68 14.90
C PHE A 351 20.08 -10.96 16.17
N SER A 352 20.71 -10.82 17.34
CA SER A 352 20.11 -11.16 18.64
C SER A 352 18.96 -10.22 18.98
N GLN A 353 19.07 -8.93 18.64
CA GLN A 353 17.97 -7.99 18.77
C GLN A 353 16.74 -8.42 17.97
N ALA A 354 16.94 -8.89 16.73
CA ALA A 354 15.87 -9.37 15.87
C ALA A 354 15.28 -10.72 16.34
N ALA A 355 16.12 -11.66 16.78
CA ALA A 355 15.71 -12.99 17.19
C ALA A 355 15.05 -13.05 18.58
N PHE A 356 15.51 -12.24 19.53
CA PHE A 356 15.11 -12.31 20.95
C PHE A 356 14.31 -11.10 21.43
N SER A 357 13.59 -10.42 20.54
CA SER A 357 12.73 -9.28 20.89
C SER A 357 11.65 -9.61 21.97
N ARG A 358 11.36 -10.89 22.24
CA ARG A 358 10.60 -11.33 23.43
C ARG A 358 11.57 -11.61 24.58
N LYS A 359 11.35 -10.99 25.75
CA LYS A 359 12.11 -11.20 26.99
C LYS A 359 11.86 -12.59 27.60
N ASP A 360 12.15 -13.66 26.86
CA ASP A 360 12.02 -15.03 27.37
C ASP A 360 13.33 -15.55 27.97
N LYS A 361 13.21 -16.25 29.10
CA LYS A 361 14.32 -16.79 29.92
C LYS A 361 15.17 -17.89 29.23
N LYS A 362 14.89 -18.25 27.97
CA LYS A 362 15.62 -19.27 27.18
C LYS A 362 16.86 -18.71 26.44
N HIS A 363 17.22 -17.46 26.72
CA HIS A 363 18.21 -16.69 25.99
C HIS A 363 19.63 -17.31 26.01
N GLU A 364 19.97 -18.08 27.05
CA GLU A 364 21.35 -18.54 27.26
C GLU A 364 21.66 -19.88 26.58
N GLU A 365 20.68 -20.77 26.42
CA GLU A 365 20.86 -22.06 25.73
C GLU A 365 20.97 -21.90 24.20
N LEU A 366 20.23 -20.94 23.63
CA LEU A 366 20.21 -20.67 22.19
C LEU A 366 21.31 -19.71 21.73
N LYS A 367 21.99 -19.06 22.67
CA LYS A 367 23.02 -18.03 22.42
C LYS A 367 24.18 -18.56 21.58
N GLU A 368 24.69 -19.74 21.93
CA GLU A 368 25.84 -20.36 21.27
C GLU A 368 25.51 -20.80 19.85
N ILE A 369 24.33 -21.39 19.64
CA ILE A 369 23.86 -21.75 18.28
C ILE A 369 23.60 -20.48 17.47
N GLY A 370 22.96 -19.48 18.09
CA GLY A 370 22.70 -18.19 17.45
C GLY A 370 23.96 -17.46 17.02
N ARG A 371 25.03 -17.47 17.83
CA ARG A 371 26.33 -16.89 17.46
C ARG A 371 26.92 -17.57 16.23
N LYS A 372 26.83 -18.90 16.15
CA LYS A 372 27.28 -19.65 14.95
C LYS A 372 26.46 -19.29 13.71
N ILE A 373 25.14 -19.12 13.85
CA ILE A 373 24.27 -18.69 12.75
C ILE A 373 24.59 -17.24 12.33
N ALA A 374 24.80 -16.34 13.29
CA ALA A 374 25.18 -14.96 13.01
C ALA A 374 26.54 -14.87 12.31
N ALA A 375 27.51 -15.71 12.67
CA ALA A 375 28.79 -15.82 11.99
C ALA A 375 28.61 -16.25 10.52
N LYS A 376 27.69 -17.19 10.23
CA LYS A 376 27.34 -17.58 8.85
C LYS A 376 26.71 -16.46 8.02
N CYS A 377 26.18 -15.39 8.65
CA CYS A 377 25.71 -14.20 7.93
C CYS A 377 26.85 -13.32 7.40
N GLY A 378 28.11 -13.62 7.74
CA GLY A 378 29.30 -13.02 7.14
C GLY A 378 29.40 -11.51 7.32
N GLY A 379 28.89 -10.98 8.44
CA GLY A 379 28.94 -9.55 8.79
C GLY A 379 28.01 -8.65 7.97
N LEU A 380 27.05 -9.21 7.22
CA LEU A 380 26.05 -8.44 6.46
C LEU A 380 24.85 -8.07 7.35
N PRO A 381 24.60 -6.76 7.62
CA PRO A 381 23.53 -6.33 8.51
C PRO A 381 22.14 -6.85 8.13
N LEU A 382 21.80 -6.76 6.83
CA LEU A 382 20.48 -7.20 6.38
C LEU A 382 20.31 -8.72 6.49
N ALA A 383 21.35 -9.49 6.23
CA ALA A 383 21.33 -10.94 6.40
C ALA A 383 21.13 -11.30 7.89
N ALA A 384 21.90 -10.68 8.78
CA ALA A 384 21.78 -10.86 10.22
C ALA A 384 20.38 -10.51 10.73
N LYS A 385 19.80 -9.40 10.27
CA LYS A 385 18.44 -8.98 10.62
C LYS A 385 17.39 -9.95 10.06
N THR A 386 17.50 -10.37 8.81
CA THR A 386 16.53 -11.27 8.16
C THR A 386 16.55 -12.65 8.79
N VAL A 387 17.73 -13.23 8.99
CA VAL A 387 17.86 -14.55 9.65
C VAL A 387 17.49 -14.43 11.12
N GLY A 388 17.88 -13.35 11.82
CA GLY A 388 17.44 -13.11 13.20
C GLY A 388 15.92 -13.04 13.33
N SER A 389 15.25 -12.26 12.48
CA SER A 389 13.78 -12.21 12.40
C SER A 389 13.16 -13.54 12.01
N HIS A 390 13.85 -14.37 11.23
CA HIS A 390 13.42 -15.72 10.91
C HIS A 390 13.50 -16.65 12.14
N MET A 391 14.59 -16.56 12.91
CA MET A 391 14.78 -17.34 14.14
C MET A 391 13.81 -16.96 15.25
N TYR A 392 13.25 -15.74 15.22
CA TYR A 392 12.21 -15.29 16.16
C TYR A 392 11.05 -16.28 16.31
N PHE A 393 10.70 -17.01 15.24
CA PHE A 393 9.59 -17.96 15.25
C PHE A 393 9.97 -19.37 15.70
N LYS A 394 11.26 -19.67 15.88
CA LYS A 394 11.76 -20.99 16.27
C LYS A 394 11.97 -21.06 17.76
N THR A 395 11.34 -22.03 18.41
CA THR A 395 11.26 -22.08 19.88
C THR A 395 12.11 -23.20 20.50
N SER A 396 12.58 -24.14 19.68
CA SER A 396 13.36 -25.31 20.11
C SER A 396 14.80 -25.28 19.63
N THR A 397 15.71 -25.83 20.42
CA THR A 397 17.14 -25.97 20.07
C THR A 397 17.34 -26.78 18.80
N LYS A 398 16.49 -27.79 18.56
CA LYS A 398 16.53 -28.61 17.34
C LYS A 398 16.25 -27.77 16.08
N GLU A 399 15.20 -26.96 16.08
CA GLU A 399 14.89 -26.08 14.94
C GLU A 399 16.02 -25.08 14.65
N TRP A 400 16.72 -24.61 15.69
CA TRP A 400 17.88 -23.74 15.53
C TRP A 400 19.08 -24.49 14.94
N GLN A 401 19.32 -25.72 15.39
CA GLN A 401 20.36 -26.58 14.86
C GLN A 401 20.09 -26.97 13.40
N ASP A 402 18.84 -27.27 13.05
CA ASP A 402 18.43 -27.59 11.66
C ASP A 402 18.72 -26.41 10.69
N VAL A 403 18.59 -25.15 11.15
CA VAL A 403 18.98 -23.97 10.36
C VAL A 403 20.49 -23.85 10.24
N LEU A 404 21.23 -24.10 11.33
CA LEU A 404 22.69 -24.03 11.34
C LEU A 404 23.30 -25.08 10.39
N ASP A 405 22.74 -26.28 10.36
CA ASP A 405 23.21 -27.43 9.59
C ASP A 405 22.62 -27.47 8.17
N SER A 406 21.88 -26.44 7.75
CA SER A 406 21.26 -26.41 6.43
C SER A 406 22.30 -26.40 5.31
N GLU A 407 22.11 -27.28 4.32
CA GLU A 407 22.94 -27.36 3.12
C GLU A 407 22.88 -26.10 2.22
N LEU A 408 21.96 -25.16 2.50
CA LEU A 408 21.85 -23.89 1.77
C LEU A 408 23.03 -22.95 2.07
N TRP A 409 23.76 -23.18 3.16
CA TRP A 409 24.96 -22.43 3.50
C TRP A 409 26.16 -22.78 2.61
N ASP A 410 26.17 -23.97 1.99
CA ASP A 410 27.32 -24.52 1.26
C ASP A 410 27.19 -24.37 -0.26
N LEU A 411 26.43 -23.38 -0.74
CA LEU A 411 26.22 -23.13 -2.18
C LEU A 411 27.42 -22.37 -2.77
N GLU A 412 28.13 -22.98 -3.72
CA GLU A 412 29.44 -22.52 -4.21
C GLU A 412 29.41 -21.29 -5.16
N ASP A 413 28.25 -20.73 -5.48
CA ASP A 413 28.11 -19.57 -6.39
C ASP A 413 28.15 -18.24 -5.61
N ALA A 414 28.89 -17.24 -6.10
CA ALA A 414 29.11 -15.95 -5.43
C ALA A 414 27.81 -15.16 -5.21
N ASP A 415 26.87 -15.21 -6.17
CA ASP A 415 25.54 -14.61 -6.03
C ASP A 415 24.66 -15.43 -5.05
N MET A 416 24.84 -16.76 -5.02
CA MET A 416 24.09 -17.64 -4.12
C MET A 416 24.53 -17.47 -2.67
N ASN A 417 25.82 -17.27 -2.41
CA ASN A 417 26.34 -16.96 -1.08
C ASN A 417 25.72 -15.66 -0.49
N LEU A 418 25.38 -14.69 -1.35
CA LEU A 418 24.67 -13.48 -0.93
C LEU A 418 23.20 -13.75 -0.58
N PHE A 419 22.55 -14.65 -1.32
CA PHE A 419 21.13 -14.99 -1.15
C PHE A 419 20.87 -16.12 -0.16
N SER A 420 21.85 -16.93 0.23
CA SER A 420 21.70 -18.04 1.18
C SER A 420 20.96 -17.66 2.48
N PRO A 421 21.28 -16.52 3.14
CA PRO A 421 20.52 -16.06 4.31
C PRO A 421 19.04 -15.77 4.01
N LEU A 422 18.74 -15.23 2.81
CA LEU A 422 17.37 -14.92 2.38
C LEU A 422 16.61 -16.18 1.97
N LEU A 423 17.30 -17.14 1.34
CA LEU A 423 16.75 -18.45 0.95
C LEU A 423 16.26 -19.24 2.16
N LEU A 424 17.00 -19.21 3.28
CA LEU A 424 16.58 -19.86 4.52
C LEU A 424 15.26 -19.30 5.04
N SER A 425 15.14 -17.96 5.07
CA SER A 425 13.86 -17.33 5.41
C SER A 425 12.78 -17.69 4.38
N TYR A 426 13.09 -17.67 3.09
CA TYR A 426 12.13 -17.95 2.02
C TYR A 426 11.56 -19.38 2.06
N TYR A 427 12.38 -20.41 2.26
CA TYR A 427 11.90 -21.80 2.26
C TYR A 427 10.94 -22.11 3.42
N ASP A 428 11.07 -21.38 4.53
CA ASP A 428 10.19 -21.45 5.71
C ASP A 428 8.94 -20.55 5.58
N LEU A 429 8.63 -20.02 4.40
CA LEU A 429 7.36 -19.37 4.11
C LEU A 429 6.30 -20.38 3.66
N SER A 430 5.03 -20.08 3.97
CA SER A 430 3.91 -20.82 3.37
C SER A 430 3.88 -20.61 1.85
N PRO A 431 3.27 -21.53 1.08
CA PRO A 431 3.21 -21.41 -0.37
C PRO A 431 2.54 -20.12 -0.86
N GLU A 432 1.52 -19.63 -0.16
CA GLU A 432 0.85 -18.37 -0.49
C GLU A 432 1.80 -17.18 -0.31
N VAL A 433 2.53 -17.12 0.80
CA VAL A 433 3.46 -16.02 1.09
C VAL A 433 4.64 -16.04 0.11
N LYS A 434 5.13 -17.21 -0.29
CA LYS A 434 6.15 -17.36 -1.35
C LYS A 434 5.68 -16.77 -2.68
N ARG A 435 4.44 -17.06 -3.09
CA ARG A 435 3.84 -16.51 -4.32
C ARG A 435 3.64 -15.01 -4.23
N CYS A 436 3.17 -14.49 -3.08
CA CYS A 436 3.06 -13.06 -2.83
C CYS A 436 4.43 -12.35 -2.94
N PHE A 437 5.48 -12.93 -2.36
CA PHE A 437 6.84 -12.40 -2.46
C PHE A 437 7.40 -12.41 -3.89
N ALA A 438 7.26 -13.54 -4.60
CA ALA A 438 7.70 -13.66 -5.99
C ALA A 438 7.01 -12.64 -6.92
N TYR A 439 5.71 -12.37 -6.68
CA TYR A 439 4.98 -11.33 -7.40
C TYR A 439 5.60 -9.94 -7.24
N CYS A 440 6.22 -9.62 -6.08
CA CYS A 440 6.85 -8.32 -5.85
C CYS A 440 8.05 -8.04 -6.77
N ALA A 441 8.58 -9.04 -7.48
CA ALA A 441 9.65 -8.85 -8.47
C ALA A 441 9.26 -7.95 -9.65
N ILE A 442 7.97 -7.63 -9.82
CA ILE A 442 7.47 -6.76 -10.90
C ILE A 442 7.71 -5.28 -10.63
N PHE A 443 7.90 -4.89 -9.37
CA PHE A 443 8.09 -3.49 -9.00
C PHE A 443 9.54 -3.09 -9.29
N PRO A 444 9.80 -1.89 -9.83
CA PRO A 444 11.16 -1.42 -10.01
C PRO A 444 11.86 -1.20 -8.66
N LYS A 445 13.19 -1.08 -8.69
CA LYS A 445 13.97 -0.73 -7.50
C LYS A 445 13.49 0.61 -6.93
N ASP A 446 13.51 0.71 -5.61
CA ASP A 446 13.02 1.87 -4.83
C ASP A 446 11.55 2.25 -5.03
N ALA A 447 10.76 1.43 -5.73
CA ALA A 447 9.34 1.68 -5.89
C ALA A 447 8.67 1.81 -4.54
N LEU A 448 7.89 2.89 -4.38
CA LEU A 448 7.01 3.06 -3.24
C LEU A 448 5.75 2.22 -3.45
N ILE A 449 5.66 1.09 -2.76
CA ILE A 449 4.60 0.10 -2.93
C ILE A 449 3.47 0.41 -1.96
N ASP A 450 2.26 0.62 -2.50
CA ASP A 450 1.03 0.76 -1.72
C ASP A 450 0.54 -0.61 -1.23
N ARG A 451 0.34 -0.76 0.08
CA ARG A 451 -0.06 -2.03 0.70
C ARG A 451 -1.37 -2.56 0.13
N ASP A 452 -2.40 -1.72 0.09
CA ASP A 452 -3.74 -2.16 -0.28
C ASP A 452 -3.82 -2.43 -1.77
N ASP A 453 -3.10 -1.66 -2.60
CA ASP A 453 -2.96 -1.96 -4.00
C ASP A 453 -2.24 -3.29 -4.26
N LEU A 454 -1.14 -3.56 -3.55
CA LEU A 454 -0.42 -4.82 -3.63
C LEU A 454 -1.31 -6.02 -3.23
N ILE A 455 -2.08 -5.87 -2.16
CA ILE A 455 -3.04 -6.89 -1.70
C ILE A 455 -4.08 -7.18 -2.79
N HIS A 456 -4.68 -6.16 -3.40
CA HIS A 456 -5.63 -6.34 -4.50
C HIS A 456 -5.00 -7.02 -5.71
N GLN A 457 -3.75 -6.69 -6.02
CA GLN A 457 -3.00 -7.36 -7.08
C GLN A 457 -2.75 -8.84 -6.75
N TRP A 458 -2.33 -9.19 -5.54
CA TRP A 458 -2.17 -10.59 -5.11
C TRP A 458 -3.48 -11.39 -5.19
N ILE A 459 -4.59 -10.81 -4.74
CA ILE A 459 -5.91 -11.45 -4.82
C ILE A 459 -6.30 -11.70 -6.28
N SER A 460 -6.04 -10.73 -7.17
CA SER A 460 -6.35 -10.86 -8.59
C SER A 460 -5.57 -12.00 -9.29
N GLN A 461 -4.40 -12.36 -8.78
CA GLN A 461 -3.62 -13.50 -9.29
C GLN A 461 -4.20 -14.87 -8.90
N GLY A 462 -5.21 -14.92 -8.03
CA GLY A 462 -5.81 -16.18 -7.57
C GLY A 462 -4.88 -16.99 -6.67
N ILE A 463 -4.09 -16.33 -5.83
CA ILE A 463 -3.17 -16.98 -4.89
C ILE A 463 -3.92 -17.67 -3.74
N PHE A 464 -5.07 -17.14 -3.32
CA PHE A 464 -5.81 -17.56 -2.13
C PHE A 464 -6.98 -18.50 -2.46
N ASP A 465 -7.25 -19.46 -1.54
CA ASP A 465 -8.29 -20.50 -1.63
C ASP A 465 -9.64 -19.98 -2.17
N LEU A 466 -10.21 -20.68 -3.15
CA LEU A 466 -11.50 -20.36 -3.76
C LEU A 466 -12.69 -20.50 -2.80
N LYS A 467 -12.62 -21.36 -1.78
CA LYS A 467 -13.68 -21.54 -0.78
C LYS A 467 -13.83 -20.32 0.12
N LYS A 468 -12.73 -19.58 0.29
CA LYS A 468 -12.74 -18.35 1.09
C LYS A 468 -13.56 -17.27 0.39
N ASN A 469 -14.40 -16.60 1.16
CA ASN A 469 -15.07 -15.40 0.67
C ASN A 469 -14.03 -14.29 0.43
N ILE A 470 -14.42 -13.22 -0.25
CA ILE A 470 -13.46 -12.19 -0.66
C ILE A 470 -12.84 -11.44 0.53
N MET A 471 -13.56 -11.29 1.63
CA MET A 471 -13.07 -10.66 2.87
C MET A 471 -12.03 -11.54 3.57
N GLU A 472 -12.26 -12.85 3.62
CA GLU A 472 -11.27 -13.82 4.13
C GLU A 472 -9.99 -13.82 3.28
N LYS A 473 -10.10 -13.57 1.96
CA LYS A 473 -8.94 -13.38 1.07
C LYS A 473 -8.19 -12.09 1.36
N GLU A 474 -8.91 -10.98 1.58
CA GLU A 474 -8.31 -9.69 2.00
C GLU A 474 -7.54 -9.84 3.32
N VAL A 475 -8.12 -10.53 4.31
CA VAL A 475 -7.46 -10.81 5.58
C VAL A 475 -6.24 -11.73 5.40
N ALA A 476 -6.35 -12.81 4.62
CA ALA A 476 -5.23 -13.70 4.35
C ALA A 476 -4.08 -13.00 3.61
N ALA A 477 -4.40 -12.12 2.65
CA ALA A 477 -3.44 -11.32 1.92
C ALA A 477 -2.75 -10.29 2.82
N LEU A 478 -3.50 -9.64 3.72
CA LEU A 478 -2.94 -8.75 4.72
C LEU A 478 -1.99 -9.50 5.67
N LYS A 479 -2.35 -10.69 6.14
CA LYS A 479 -1.45 -11.55 6.93
C LYS A 479 -0.17 -11.91 6.16
N CYS A 480 -0.26 -12.17 4.86
CA CYS A 480 0.92 -12.40 4.02
C CYS A 480 1.82 -11.16 3.96
N PHE A 481 1.23 -9.98 3.75
CA PHE A 481 1.96 -8.71 3.77
C PHE A 481 2.69 -8.50 5.10
N GLU A 482 1.97 -8.72 6.22
CA GLU A 482 2.52 -8.59 7.56
C GLU A 482 3.66 -9.59 7.83
N ASN A 483 3.56 -10.84 7.35
CA ASN A 483 4.61 -11.84 7.49
C ASN A 483 5.90 -11.41 6.76
N LEU A 484 5.77 -10.92 5.52
CA LEU A 484 6.90 -10.40 4.73
C LEU A 484 7.52 -9.16 5.41
N ALA A 485 6.68 -8.26 5.94
CA ALA A 485 7.14 -7.10 6.70
C ALA A 485 7.91 -7.48 7.97
N MET A 486 7.40 -8.45 8.74
CA MET A 486 8.04 -8.95 9.96
C MET A 486 9.40 -9.60 9.70
N ARG A 487 9.58 -10.22 8.52
CA ARG A 487 10.85 -10.81 8.08
C ARG A 487 11.81 -9.80 7.43
N SER A 488 11.51 -8.50 7.54
CA SER A 488 12.31 -7.41 6.99
C SER A 488 12.46 -7.43 5.46
N PHE A 489 11.55 -8.09 4.72
CA PHE A 489 11.51 -7.99 3.26
C PHE A 489 10.92 -6.67 2.76
N PHE A 490 10.12 -6.00 3.60
CA PHE A 490 9.66 -4.63 3.39
C PHE A 490 10.26 -3.70 4.46
N GLN A 491 10.58 -2.48 4.05
CA GLN A 491 11.15 -1.43 4.90
C GLN A 491 10.53 -0.06 4.57
N ASP A 492 10.98 0.98 5.28
CA ASP A 492 10.61 2.39 5.04
C ASP A 492 9.09 2.63 4.97
N PHE A 493 8.38 2.14 5.98
CA PHE A 493 6.93 2.26 6.06
C PHE A 493 6.51 3.71 6.25
N VAL A 494 5.84 4.29 5.27
CA VAL A 494 5.22 5.62 5.34
C VAL A 494 3.72 5.44 5.52
N SER A 495 3.15 5.99 6.59
CA SER A 495 1.71 6.04 6.80
C SER A 495 1.19 7.43 6.47
N ASP A 496 0.29 7.50 5.49
CA ASP A 496 -0.49 8.69 5.20
C ASP A 496 -1.75 8.68 6.07
N VAL A 497 -1.80 9.60 7.04
CA VAL A 497 -2.89 9.69 8.02
C VAL A 497 -4.19 10.20 7.37
N GLU A 498 -4.09 10.98 6.30
CA GLU A 498 -5.24 11.56 5.64
C GLU A 498 -6.03 10.51 4.84
N TRP A 499 -5.31 9.59 4.19
CA TRP A 499 -5.87 8.54 3.34
C TRP A 499 -5.83 7.14 4.00
N ASN A 500 -5.39 7.06 5.27
CA ASN A 500 -5.15 5.80 6.00
C ASN A 500 -4.35 4.77 5.19
N THR A 501 -3.43 5.26 4.36
CA THR A 501 -2.71 4.48 3.37
C THR A 501 -1.33 4.15 3.91
N VAL A 502 -0.92 2.88 3.83
CA VAL A 502 0.43 2.44 4.23
C VAL A 502 1.22 2.11 2.97
N ARG A 503 2.36 2.76 2.81
CA ARG A 503 3.30 2.50 1.72
C ARG A 503 4.62 1.98 2.30
N CYS A 504 5.32 1.15 1.56
CA CYS A 504 6.62 0.62 1.94
C CYS A 504 7.55 0.50 0.73
N LYS A 505 8.82 0.20 0.98
CA LYS A 505 9.82 -0.14 -0.05
C LYS A 505 10.34 -1.55 0.16
N MET A 506 10.91 -2.12 -0.89
CA MET A 506 11.69 -3.35 -0.83
C MET A 506 13.17 -2.98 -0.97
N HIS A 507 14.03 -3.46 -0.06
CA HIS A 507 15.46 -3.23 -0.17
C HIS A 507 16.00 -3.90 -1.46
N ASP A 508 16.89 -3.25 -2.21
CA ASP A 508 17.27 -3.76 -3.53
C ASP A 508 17.96 -5.12 -3.54
N ILE A 509 18.62 -5.58 -2.47
CA ILE A 509 19.09 -6.99 -2.40
C ILE A 509 17.93 -7.99 -2.23
N VAL A 510 16.87 -7.60 -1.53
CA VAL A 510 15.62 -8.39 -1.43
C VAL A 510 14.88 -8.36 -2.76
N HIS A 511 14.93 -7.24 -3.48
CA HIS A 511 14.44 -7.11 -4.85
C HIS A 511 15.23 -7.98 -5.82
N ASP A 512 16.57 -7.90 -5.80
CA ASP A 512 17.48 -8.73 -6.60
C ASP A 512 17.22 -10.22 -6.31
N PHE A 513 16.93 -10.56 -5.05
CA PHE A 513 16.50 -11.90 -4.64
C PHE A 513 15.12 -12.27 -5.21
N ALA A 514 14.11 -11.41 -5.11
CA ALA A 514 12.79 -11.66 -5.71
C ALA A 514 12.87 -11.85 -7.23
N GLN A 515 13.71 -11.06 -7.91
CA GLN A 515 14.03 -11.22 -9.32
C GLN A 515 14.73 -12.55 -9.58
N PHE A 516 15.72 -12.94 -8.76
CA PHE A 516 16.39 -14.24 -8.83
C PHE A 516 15.38 -15.42 -8.77
N LEU A 517 14.44 -15.37 -7.84
CA LEU A 517 13.40 -16.39 -7.69
C LEU A 517 12.42 -16.44 -8.88
N SER A 518 12.24 -15.31 -9.56
CA SER A 518 11.20 -15.08 -10.57
C SER A 518 11.75 -14.84 -11.98
N ARG A 519 13.04 -15.11 -12.25
CA ARG A 519 13.74 -14.78 -13.52
C ARG A 519 13.03 -15.26 -14.79
N ASN A 520 12.27 -16.35 -14.69
CA ASN A 520 11.56 -16.97 -15.80
C ASN A 520 10.09 -16.53 -15.93
N GLU A 521 9.57 -15.76 -14.97
CA GLU A 521 8.14 -15.41 -14.88
C GLU A 521 7.90 -13.90 -14.87
N SER A 522 8.73 -13.17 -14.13
CA SER A 522 8.62 -11.74 -13.95
C SER A 522 9.71 -11.04 -14.72
N SER A 523 9.38 -9.97 -15.42
CA SER A 523 10.35 -9.16 -16.15
C SER A 523 10.00 -7.69 -16.02
N ILE A 524 11.02 -6.89 -15.79
CA ILE A 524 10.96 -5.43 -15.87
C ILE A 524 11.78 -5.05 -17.08
N SER A 525 11.23 -4.24 -17.98
CA SER A 525 11.95 -3.84 -19.19
C SER A 525 11.66 -2.41 -19.57
N THR A 526 12.68 -1.79 -20.15
CA THR A 526 12.66 -0.48 -20.79
C THR A 526 12.48 -0.63 -22.29
N ASN A 527 12.06 0.43 -22.98
CA ASN A 527 11.85 0.44 -24.44
C ASN A 527 12.98 -0.20 -25.25
N GLU A 528 14.22 0.04 -24.85
CA GLU A 528 15.43 -0.45 -25.51
C GLU A 528 15.65 -1.96 -25.33
N SER A 529 15.15 -2.55 -24.24
CA SER A 529 15.33 -3.96 -23.88
C SER A 529 14.11 -4.84 -24.18
N ILE A 530 13.05 -4.27 -24.76
CA ILE A 530 11.82 -4.99 -25.13
C ILE A 530 12.13 -6.18 -26.06
N GLN A 531 13.18 -6.06 -26.89
CA GLN A 531 13.57 -7.15 -27.79
C GLN A 531 14.06 -8.41 -27.05
N ASP A 532 14.67 -8.26 -25.87
CA ASP A 532 15.25 -9.35 -25.09
C ASP A 532 14.20 -10.26 -24.41
N ILE A 533 12.95 -9.80 -24.38
CA ILE A 533 11.82 -10.54 -23.80
C ILE A 533 11.12 -11.40 -24.86
N TYR A 534 11.37 -11.18 -26.17
CA TYR A 534 10.74 -11.99 -27.22
C TYR A 534 11.09 -13.48 -27.06
N GLY A 535 10.06 -14.32 -27.07
CA GLY A 535 10.20 -15.77 -26.91
C GLY A 535 10.27 -16.27 -25.46
N ARG A 536 10.35 -15.38 -24.46
CA ARG A 536 10.24 -15.77 -23.04
C ARG A 536 8.79 -16.03 -22.65
N LYS A 537 8.57 -17.01 -21.76
CA LYS A 537 7.24 -17.30 -21.16
C LYS A 537 6.92 -16.37 -19.99
N THR A 538 7.10 -15.06 -20.19
CA THR A 538 6.87 -14.05 -19.16
C THR A 538 5.39 -14.00 -18.78
N ARG A 539 5.13 -14.10 -17.47
CA ARG A 539 3.80 -14.08 -16.85
C ARG A 539 3.46 -12.72 -16.28
N HIS A 540 4.45 -12.01 -15.75
CA HIS A 540 4.29 -10.69 -15.18
C HIS A 540 5.29 -9.71 -15.81
N LEU A 541 4.78 -8.68 -16.46
CA LEU A 541 5.58 -7.71 -17.17
C LEU A 541 5.32 -6.32 -16.62
N ASN A 542 6.40 -5.60 -16.31
CA ASN A 542 6.37 -4.17 -16.07
C ASN A 542 7.17 -3.46 -17.17
N LEU A 543 6.47 -2.65 -17.97
CA LEU A 543 7.07 -1.83 -19.01
C LEU A 543 7.30 -0.42 -18.47
N MET A 544 8.56 0.00 -18.48
CA MET A 544 8.98 1.34 -18.07
C MET A 544 9.44 2.11 -19.31
N PHE A 545 8.58 2.98 -19.82
CA PHE A 545 8.95 3.82 -20.96
C PHE A 545 9.69 5.06 -20.46
N GLN A 546 10.75 5.45 -21.17
CA GLN A 546 11.48 6.70 -20.93
C GLN A 546 11.01 7.84 -21.83
N ALA A 547 10.35 7.53 -22.96
CA ALA A 547 9.80 8.48 -23.92
C ALA A 547 8.59 7.90 -24.67
N GLU A 548 7.80 8.75 -25.33
CA GLU A 548 6.73 8.33 -26.25
C GLU A 548 7.29 7.47 -27.38
N THR A 549 6.78 6.24 -27.54
CA THR A 549 7.17 5.35 -28.64
C THR A 549 6.01 5.16 -29.61
N ASN A 550 6.26 5.39 -30.90
CA ASN A 550 5.29 5.11 -31.96
C ASN A 550 5.26 3.63 -32.41
N ASP A 551 6.16 2.81 -31.89
CA ASP A 551 6.32 1.42 -32.30
C ASP A 551 5.25 0.52 -31.68
N SER A 552 4.67 -0.36 -32.51
CA SER A 552 3.81 -1.43 -32.00
C SER A 552 4.62 -2.36 -31.09
N LEU A 553 4.00 -2.85 -30.01
CA LEU A 553 4.63 -3.74 -29.02
C LEU A 553 4.20 -5.21 -29.22
N PRO A 554 4.86 -6.02 -30.08
CA PRO A 554 4.48 -7.41 -30.31
C PRO A 554 4.52 -8.31 -29.07
N LEU A 555 5.24 -7.94 -28.00
CA LEU A 555 5.23 -8.68 -26.71
C LEU A 555 3.83 -8.77 -26.09
N LEU A 556 2.97 -7.78 -26.35
CA LEU A 556 1.58 -7.77 -25.88
C LEU A 556 0.70 -8.81 -26.59
N LYS A 557 1.24 -9.55 -27.57
CA LYS A 557 0.58 -10.71 -28.18
C LYS A 557 0.89 -12.03 -27.46
N SER A 558 1.66 -11.99 -26.36
CA SER A 558 1.99 -13.20 -25.59
C SER A 558 0.74 -13.79 -24.93
N ARG A 559 0.46 -15.07 -25.19
CA ARG A 559 -0.64 -15.83 -24.56
C ARG A 559 -0.38 -16.21 -23.10
N TYR A 560 0.83 -15.96 -22.58
CA TYR A 560 1.23 -16.37 -21.23
C TYR A 560 1.05 -15.27 -20.19
N LEU A 561 0.83 -14.03 -20.62
CA LEU A 561 0.86 -12.85 -19.77
C LEU A 561 -0.39 -12.78 -18.87
N ARG A 562 -0.16 -12.67 -17.56
CA ARG A 562 -1.18 -12.55 -16.50
C ARG A 562 -1.19 -11.18 -15.85
N THR A 563 -0.04 -10.49 -15.84
CA THR A 563 0.07 -9.12 -15.35
C THR A 563 0.77 -8.25 -16.38
N LEU A 564 0.16 -7.12 -16.69
CA LEU A 564 0.79 -6.02 -17.40
C LEU A 564 0.70 -4.75 -16.56
N VAL A 565 1.85 -4.21 -16.21
CA VAL A 565 1.99 -2.87 -15.62
C VAL A 565 2.71 -2.01 -16.64
N VAL A 566 2.15 -0.84 -16.92
CA VAL A 566 2.82 0.19 -17.70
C VAL A 566 3.08 1.38 -16.78
N SER A 567 4.36 1.66 -16.58
CA SER A 567 4.84 2.71 -15.70
C SER A 567 5.32 3.90 -16.52
N ASN A 568 5.20 5.10 -15.93
CA ASN A 568 5.48 6.43 -16.51
C ASN A 568 4.37 6.99 -17.42
N ILE A 569 4.45 8.29 -17.71
CA ILE A 569 3.48 9.01 -18.56
C ILE A 569 3.79 8.69 -20.02
N VAL A 570 2.93 7.88 -20.65
CA VAL A 570 3.16 7.38 -22.02
C VAL A 570 1.84 7.35 -22.76
N ALA A 571 1.82 7.76 -24.03
CA ALA A 571 0.67 7.52 -24.89
C ALA A 571 0.61 6.04 -25.29
N MET A 572 -0.30 5.27 -24.69
CA MET A 572 -0.58 3.89 -25.14
C MET A 572 -1.75 3.85 -26.13
N ARG A 573 -1.64 3.00 -27.16
CA ARG A 573 -2.76 2.79 -28.08
C ARG A 573 -3.77 1.81 -27.49
N PRO A 574 -5.09 2.06 -27.64
CA PRO A 574 -6.13 1.26 -27.00
C PRO A 574 -6.12 -0.24 -27.36
N TYR A 575 -5.68 -0.62 -28.56
CA TYR A 575 -5.77 -2.00 -29.04
C TYR A 575 -4.56 -2.88 -28.68
N GLU A 576 -3.47 -2.30 -28.17
CA GLU A 576 -2.21 -3.03 -28.00
C GLU A 576 -2.29 -4.06 -26.86
N PHE A 577 -3.10 -3.82 -25.83
CA PHE A 577 -3.21 -4.66 -24.63
C PHE A 577 -4.43 -5.61 -24.59
N VAL A 578 -5.19 -5.75 -25.68
CA VAL A 578 -6.38 -6.64 -25.75
C VAL A 578 -6.05 -8.05 -26.25
N HIS A 579 -4.86 -8.24 -26.82
CA HIS A 579 -4.39 -9.50 -27.36
C HIS A 579 -3.99 -10.57 -26.31
N PRO A 580 -3.45 -10.24 -25.12
CA PRO A 580 -3.08 -11.24 -24.13
C PRO A 580 -4.33 -11.70 -23.36
N THR A 581 -4.89 -12.83 -23.78
CA THR A 581 -6.18 -13.33 -23.27
C THR A 581 -6.15 -13.74 -21.80
N CYS A 582 -4.99 -14.15 -21.25
CA CYS A 582 -4.84 -14.64 -19.88
C CYS A 582 -4.60 -13.55 -18.82
N LEU A 583 -4.73 -12.26 -19.18
CA LEU A 583 -4.53 -11.14 -18.26
C LEU A 583 -5.51 -11.16 -17.08
N ARG A 584 -4.96 -11.09 -15.86
CA ARG A 584 -5.68 -10.95 -14.59
C ARG A 584 -5.52 -9.55 -13.99
N THR A 585 -4.34 -8.95 -14.15
CA THR A 585 -4.02 -7.60 -13.68
C THR A 585 -3.58 -6.74 -14.85
N LEU A 586 -4.27 -5.62 -15.06
CA LEU A 586 -3.92 -4.62 -16.04
C LEU A 586 -3.83 -3.26 -15.36
N ASN A 587 -2.61 -2.72 -15.26
CA ASN A 587 -2.35 -1.38 -14.74
C ASN A 587 -1.86 -0.47 -15.86
N LEU A 588 -2.75 0.44 -16.25
CA LEU A 588 -2.57 1.47 -17.27
C LEU A 588 -2.73 2.87 -16.65
N SER A 589 -2.33 3.01 -15.39
CA SER A 589 -2.32 4.31 -14.71
C SER A 589 -1.35 5.26 -15.43
N ARG A 590 -1.74 6.53 -15.58
CA ARG A 590 -0.92 7.58 -16.24
C ARG A 590 -0.54 7.28 -17.70
N CYS A 591 -1.27 6.43 -18.41
CA CYS A 591 -0.96 6.03 -19.80
C CYS A 591 -1.61 6.93 -20.88
N LEU A 592 -1.96 8.18 -20.55
CA LEU A 592 -2.58 9.16 -21.46
C LEU A 592 -3.74 8.61 -22.32
N ILE A 593 -4.47 7.62 -21.79
CA ILE A 593 -5.54 6.92 -22.50
C ILE A 593 -6.73 7.86 -22.62
N LYS A 594 -7.18 8.09 -23.86
CA LYS A 594 -8.38 8.90 -24.15
C LYS A 594 -9.64 8.04 -24.23
N GLU A 595 -9.50 6.83 -24.76
CA GLU A 595 -10.59 5.88 -24.99
C GLU A 595 -10.07 4.46 -24.80
N LEU A 596 -10.93 3.56 -24.32
CA LEU A 596 -10.66 2.13 -24.26
C LEU A 596 -11.20 1.42 -25.49
N PRO A 597 -10.60 0.29 -25.88
CA PRO A 597 -11.05 -0.49 -27.02
C PRO A 597 -12.42 -1.14 -26.76
N GLU A 598 -13.30 -1.15 -27.77
CA GLU A 598 -14.64 -1.75 -27.66
C GLU A 598 -14.61 -3.26 -27.33
N ASN A 599 -13.56 -3.98 -27.72
CA ASN A 599 -13.38 -5.41 -27.47
C ASN A 599 -12.67 -5.73 -26.14
N ILE A 600 -12.70 -4.83 -25.15
CA ILE A 600 -12.11 -5.07 -23.81
C ILE A 600 -12.66 -6.35 -23.16
N ASP A 601 -13.85 -6.80 -23.54
CA ASP A 601 -14.50 -8.02 -23.06
C ASP A 601 -13.82 -9.32 -23.51
N ALA A 602 -12.82 -9.25 -24.40
CA ALA A 602 -11.93 -10.36 -24.72
C ALA A 602 -11.02 -10.75 -23.54
N LEU A 603 -10.76 -9.84 -22.59
CA LEU A 603 -9.94 -10.09 -21.41
C LEU A 603 -10.74 -10.82 -20.31
N ILE A 604 -11.21 -12.03 -20.61
CA ILE A 604 -12.17 -12.76 -19.76
C ILE A 604 -11.65 -13.08 -18.35
N HIS A 605 -10.32 -13.15 -18.18
CA HIS A 605 -9.65 -13.44 -16.91
C HIS A 605 -9.39 -12.19 -16.05
N LEU A 606 -9.73 -11.00 -16.54
CA LEU A 606 -9.38 -9.74 -15.88
C LEU A 606 -10.11 -9.59 -14.55
N ARG A 607 -9.33 -9.34 -13.49
CA ARG A 607 -9.79 -9.20 -12.09
C ARG A 607 -9.40 -7.84 -11.52
N TYR A 608 -8.31 -7.24 -11.99
CA TYR A 608 -7.86 -5.91 -11.59
C TYR A 608 -7.62 -5.05 -12.82
N LEU A 609 -8.27 -3.89 -12.88
CA LEU A 609 -8.09 -2.87 -13.92
C LEU A 609 -7.83 -1.50 -13.27
N ASN A 610 -6.67 -0.91 -13.55
CA ASN A 610 -6.32 0.42 -13.11
C ASN A 610 -6.12 1.36 -14.30
N LEU A 611 -6.95 2.40 -14.37
CA LEU A 611 -6.96 3.45 -15.38
C LEU A 611 -6.79 4.83 -14.74
N SER A 612 -6.29 4.89 -13.51
CA SER A 612 -6.13 6.12 -12.76
C SER A 612 -5.23 7.13 -13.48
N HIS A 613 -5.43 8.41 -13.23
CA HIS A 613 -4.65 9.52 -13.80
C HIS A 613 -4.64 9.57 -15.34
N ASN A 614 -5.59 8.94 -16.03
CA ASN A 614 -5.82 9.17 -17.45
C ASN A 614 -6.73 10.40 -17.62
N LEU A 615 -6.11 11.59 -17.65
CA LEU A 615 -6.81 12.87 -17.50
C LEU A 615 -7.82 13.16 -18.63
N GLU A 616 -7.59 12.61 -19.82
CA GLU A 616 -8.41 12.79 -21.02
C GLU A 616 -9.46 11.69 -21.25
N LEU A 617 -9.48 10.64 -20.41
CA LEU A 617 -10.45 9.55 -20.53
C LEU A 617 -11.87 10.06 -20.30
N LYS A 618 -12.74 10.00 -21.31
CA LYS A 618 -14.12 10.56 -21.23
C LYS A 618 -15.18 9.55 -20.81
N GLU A 619 -15.08 8.33 -21.30
CA GLU A 619 -16.04 7.27 -21.03
C GLU A 619 -15.41 5.87 -21.12
N LEU A 620 -16.10 4.88 -20.56
CA LEU A 620 -15.74 3.46 -20.68
C LEU A 620 -16.70 2.78 -21.67
N PRO A 621 -16.21 1.83 -22.51
CA PRO A 621 -17.04 1.12 -23.46
C PRO A 621 -18.08 0.27 -22.75
N SER A 622 -19.27 0.16 -23.34
CA SER A 622 -20.38 -0.60 -22.75
C SER A 622 -20.03 -2.08 -22.50
N ARG A 623 -19.09 -2.64 -23.27
CA ARG A 623 -18.63 -4.03 -23.13
C ARG A 623 -17.84 -4.30 -21.86
N ILE A 624 -17.38 -3.27 -21.13
CA ILE A 624 -16.70 -3.46 -19.85
C ILE A 624 -17.55 -4.30 -18.87
N GLY A 625 -18.89 -4.16 -18.92
CA GLY A 625 -19.81 -4.93 -18.09
C GLY A 625 -19.84 -6.44 -18.37
N ASN A 626 -19.19 -6.93 -19.43
CA ASN A 626 -19.05 -8.36 -19.71
C ASN A 626 -17.89 -9.01 -18.94
N LEU A 627 -17.04 -8.22 -18.28
CA LEU A 627 -15.91 -8.67 -17.47
C LEU A 627 -16.37 -9.16 -16.09
N CYS A 628 -17.15 -10.25 -16.06
CA CYS A 628 -17.79 -10.76 -14.85
C CYS A 628 -16.82 -11.19 -13.73
N ASN A 629 -15.52 -11.33 -14.03
CA ASN A 629 -14.46 -11.63 -13.06
C ASN A 629 -13.81 -10.39 -12.45
N LEU A 630 -14.12 -9.18 -12.94
CA LEU A 630 -13.50 -7.96 -12.46
C LEU A 630 -13.85 -7.72 -10.98
N GLN A 631 -12.81 -7.62 -10.14
CA GLN A 631 -12.89 -7.41 -8.69
C GLN A 631 -12.52 -5.99 -8.30
N THR A 632 -11.55 -5.38 -8.99
CA THR A 632 -11.08 -4.02 -8.70
C THR A 632 -11.09 -3.19 -9.98
N LEU A 633 -11.78 -2.05 -9.94
CA LEU A 633 -11.78 -1.03 -10.99
C LEU A 633 -11.32 0.30 -10.41
N ARG A 634 -10.17 0.80 -10.89
CA ARG A 634 -9.59 2.08 -10.44
C ARG A 634 -9.64 3.14 -11.53
N LEU A 635 -10.25 4.27 -11.20
CA LEU A 635 -10.50 5.44 -12.03
C LEU A 635 -10.18 6.71 -11.21
N LEU A 636 -9.11 6.70 -10.42
CA LEU A 636 -8.72 7.85 -9.59
C LEU A 636 -8.24 8.98 -10.50
N HIS A 637 -8.54 10.24 -10.16
CA HIS A 637 -8.03 11.41 -10.88
C HIS A 637 -8.26 11.38 -12.41
N CYS A 638 -9.36 10.79 -12.88
CA CYS A 638 -9.76 10.81 -14.29
C CYS A 638 -10.63 12.05 -14.53
N TYR A 639 -10.00 13.23 -14.63
CA TYR A 639 -10.72 14.51 -14.59
C TYR A 639 -11.73 14.71 -15.73
N SER A 640 -11.51 14.11 -16.91
CA SER A 640 -12.43 14.22 -18.05
C SER A 640 -13.53 13.16 -18.06
N LEU A 641 -13.52 12.18 -17.13
CA LEU A 641 -14.48 11.07 -17.13
C LEU A 641 -15.87 11.59 -16.79
N GLU A 642 -16.82 11.50 -17.72
CA GLU A 642 -18.16 12.11 -17.58
C GLU A 642 -19.19 11.11 -17.04
N ARG A 643 -19.10 9.84 -17.47
CA ARG A 643 -20.08 8.79 -17.14
C ARG A 643 -19.45 7.40 -17.09
N LEU A 644 -20.04 6.53 -16.27
CA LEU A 644 -19.83 5.08 -16.36
C LEU A 644 -21.02 4.44 -17.08
N PRO A 645 -20.81 3.43 -17.94
CA PRO A 645 -21.92 2.76 -18.61
C PRO A 645 -22.78 1.96 -17.61
N GLU A 646 -24.09 1.90 -17.83
CA GLU A 646 -25.04 1.12 -17.01
C GLU A 646 -24.65 -0.37 -16.88
N THR A 647 -23.90 -0.88 -17.87
CA THR A 647 -23.40 -2.25 -17.89
C THR A 647 -22.40 -2.54 -16.76
N VAL A 648 -21.80 -1.54 -16.11
CA VAL A 648 -20.98 -1.72 -14.89
C VAL A 648 -21.78 -2.43 -13.79
N GLY A 649 -23.10 -2.25 -13.74
CA GLY A 649 -23.98 -2.99 -12.83
C GLY A 649 -24.07 -4.50 -13.07
N LYS A 650 -23.42 -5.03 -14.11
CA LYS A 650 -23.30 -6.48 -14.40
C LYS A 650 -22.01 -7.11 -13.83
N LEU A 651 -21.10 -6.30 -13.28
CA LEU A 651 -19.83 -6.75 -12.72
C LEU A 651 -20.02 -7.40 -11.35
N ILE A 652 -20.70 -8.55 -11.29
CA ILE A 652 -21.17 -9.19 -10.05
C ILE A 652 -20.07 -9.51 -9.01
N ARG A 653 -18.81 -9.62 -9.45
CA ARG A 653 -17.62 -9.87 -8.60
C ARG A 653 -16.89 -8.59 -8.19
N LEU A 654 -17.34 -7.42 -8.64
CA LEU A 654 -16.70 -6.15 -8.33
C LEU A 654 -16.78 -5.89 -6.83
N ARG A 655 -15.60 -5.79 -6.21
CA ARG A 655 -15.38 -5.60 -4.79
C ARG A 655 -14.96 -4.16 -4.49
N ASN A 656 -14.10 -3.59 -5.33
CA ASN A 656 -13.54 -2.26 -5.10
C ASN A 656 -13.74 -1.36 -6.31
N LEU A 657 -14.42 -0.24 -6.10
CA LEU A 657 -14.61 0.80 -7.10
C LEU A 657 -13.94 2.10 -6.60
N PHE A 658 -12.89 2.51 -7.30
CA PHE A 658 -12.19 3.74 -7.00
C PHE A 658 -12.48 4.80 -8.05
N THR A 659 -13.13 5.89 -7.67
CA THR A 659 -13.44 7.03 -8.56
C THR A 659 -13.01 8.39 -8.01
N PHE A 660 -12.40 8.41 -6.82
CA PHE A 660 -11.99 9.64 -6.13
C PHE A 660 -11.25 10.64 -7.04
N ALA A 661 -11.64 11.91 -6.90
CA ALA A 661 -11.10 13.05 -7.63
C ALA A 661 -11.32 12.99 -9.16
N SER A 662 -12.31 12.24 -9.65
CA SER A 662 -12.80 12.29 -11.03
C SER A 662 -13.93 13.31 -11.15
N TYR A 663 -13.59 14.60 -11.11
CA TYR A 663 -14.55 15.68 -10.86
C TYR A 663 -15.70 15.83 -11.87
N ARG A 664 -15.54 15.36 -13.11
CA ARG A 664 -16.62 15.37 -14.12
C ARG A 664 -17.57 14.18 -14.02
N LEU A 665 -17.21 13.13 -13.28
CA LEU A 665 -18.09 12.00 -13.03
C LEU A 665 -19.12 12.44 -12.00
N ARG A 666 -20.29 12.86 -12.48
CA ARG A 666 -21.30 13.51 -11.64
C ARG A 666 -22.13 12.52 -10.82
N TRP A 667 -22.31 11.29 -11.30
CA TRP A 667 -23.06 10.24 -10.62
C TRP A 667 -22.57 8.85 -11.03
N LEU A 668 -22.89 7.86 -10.20
CA LEU A 668 -22.76 6.45 -10.54
C LEU A 668 -24.06 5.94 -11.21
N PRO A 669 -24.00 4.94 -12.12
CA PRO A 669 -25.18 4.38 -12.76
C PRO A 669 -26.02 3.55 -11.77
N LYS A 670 -27.34 3.56 -11.90
CA LYS A 670 -28.27 2.86 -10.98
C LYS A 670 -27.99 1.37 -10.88
N GLY A 671 -27.41 0.77 -11.93
CA GLY A 671 -26.94 -0.61 -11.94
C GLY A 671 -25.98 -0.98 -10.79
N ILE A 672 -25.26 -0.03 -10.19
CA ILE A 672 -24.37 -0.27 -9.04
C ILE A 672 -25.10 -0.93 -7.86
N GLY A 673 -26.38 -0.63 -7.66
CA GLY A 673 -27.19 -1.25 -6.60
C GLY A 673 -27.40 -2.76 -6.73
N ARG A 674 -26.94 -3.39 -7.82
CA ARG A 674 -27.00 -4.85 -8.00
C ARG A 674 -25.72 -5.56 -7.55
N LEU A 675 -24.66 -4.81 -7.24
CA LEU A 675 -23.34 -5.33 -6.94
C LEU A 675 -23.24 -5.75 -5.47
N SER A 676 -23.74 -6.94 -5.15
CA SER A 676 -23.75 -7.46 -3.77
C SER A 676 -22.35 -7.73 -3.18
N SER A 677 -21.35 -7.93 -4.03
CA SER A 677 -19.96 -8.16 -3.61
C SER A 677 -19.18 -6.87 -3.27
N LEU A 678 -19.75 -5.71 -3.58
CA LEU A 678 -19.07 -4.42 -3.46
C LEU A 678 -18.77 -4.11 -1.98
N GLY A 679 -17.49 -3.94 -1.67
CA GLY A 679 -16.96 -3.70 -0.33
C GLY A 679 -16.39 -2.30 -0.16
N MET A 680 -15.89 -1.67 -1.22
CA MET A 680 -15.28 -0.35 -1.15
C MET A 680 -15.77 0.56 -2.26
N ILE A 681 -16.25 1.73 -1.86
CA ILE A 681 -16.48 2.87 -2.75
C ILE A 681 -15.74 4.07 -2.15
N ASN A 682 -14.66 4.48 -2.82
CA ASN A 682 -13.78 5.51 -2.27
C ASN A 682 -14.23 6.96 -2.58
N GLU A 683 -15.23 7.15 -3.43
CA GLU A 683 -15.99 8.39 -3.61
C GLU A 683 -17.34 8.03 -4.25
N PHE A 684 -18.43 8.35 -3.55
CA PHE A 684 -19.79 8.34 -4.07
C PHE A 684 -20.30 9.78 -4.08
N ARG A 685 -20.51 10.34 -5.27
CA ARG A 685 -21.09 11.68 -5.41
C ARG A 685 -22.61 11.57 -5.47
N VAL A 686 -23.28 12.23 -4.52
CA VAL A 686 -24.74 12.31 -4.51
C VAL A 686 -25.20 13.14 -5.72
N PRO A 687 -26.08 12.61 -6.57
CA PRO A 687 -26.55 13.32 -7.75
C PRO A 687 -27.48 14.48 -7.38
N ASN A 688 -27.28 15.65 -7.99
CA ASN A 688 -28.20 16.78 -7.83
C ASN A 688 -29.41 16.59 -8.77
N GLY A 689 -30.59 16.29 -8.22
CA GLY A 689 -31.87 16.25 -8.93
C GLY A 689 -32.38 14.85 -9.37
N GLY A 690 -33.57 14.84 -9.99
CA GLY A 690 -34.38 13.64 -10.25
C GLY A 690 -33.93 12.69 -11.36
N ASN A 691 -32.63 12.57 -11.65
CA ASN A 691 -32.16 11.61 -12.67
C ASN A 691 -32.49 10.16 -12.25
N GLU A 692 -33.39 9.51 -12.97
CA GLU A 692 -33.84 8.15 -12.66
C GLU A 692 -32.78 7.07 -12.95
N GLU A 693 -31.81 7.38 -13.80
CA GLU A 693 -30.67 6.52 -14.18
C GLU A 693 -29.51 6.63 -13.19
N ALA A 694 -29.50 7.66 -12.32
CA ALA A 694 -28.46 7.82 -11.31
C ALA A 694 -28.67 6.87 -10.13
N PHE A 695 -27.56 6.41 -9.54
CA PHE A 695 -27.53 5.74 -8.25
C PHE A 695 -27.70 6.80 -7.15
N LYS A 696 -28.83 6.74 -6.46
CA LYS A 696 -29.25 7.75 -5.49
C LYS A 696 -28.77 7.44 -4.08
N LEU A 697 -28.87 8.41 -3.16
CA LEU A 697 -28.46 8.19 -1.77
C LEU A 697 -29.30 7.09 -1.12
N GLY A 698 -30.61 7.08 -1.39
CA GLY A 698 -31.51 6.02 -0.93
C GLY A 698 -31.25 4.64 -1.53
N ASP A 699 -30.51 4.54 -2.65
CA ASP A 699 -30.13 3.26 -3.27
C ASP A 699 -28.98 2.56 -2.54
N LEU A 700 -28.25 3.26 -1.66
CA LEU A 700 -27.24 2.65 -0.78
C LEU A 700 -27.82 1.50 0.04
N ARG A 701 -29.15 1.47 0.26
CA ARG A 701 -29.83 0.37 0.93
C ARG A 701 -29.66 -1.00 0.29
N LYS A 702 -29.27 -1.04 -0.98
CA LYS A 702 -29.03 -2.27 -1.73
C LYS A 702 -27.62 -2.83 -1.51
N LEU A 703 -26.71 -2.05 -0.93
CA LEU A 703 -25.31 -2.40 -0.71
C LEU A 703 -25.08 -2.73 0.77
N THR A 704 -25.10 -4.02 1.10
CA THR A 704 -25.07 -4.49 2.50
C THR A 704 -23.70 -4.91 3.01
N ASN A 705 -22.68 -4.97 2.12
CA ASN A 705 -21.36 -5.53 2.43
C ASN A 705 -20.23 -4.49 2.29
N LEU A 706 -20.56 -3.19 2.35
CA LEU A 706 -19.57 -2.11 2.26
C LEU A 706 -18.78 -2.00 3.55
N GLN A 707 -17.45 -2.00 3.45
CA GLN A 707 -16.51 -1.78 4.55
C GLN A 707 -16.02 -0.33 4.62
N GLN A 708 -15.93 0.33 3.46
CA GLN A 708 -15.50 1.72 3.36
C GLN A 708 -16.39 2.49 2.41
N LEU A 709 -16.85 3.66 2.86
CA LEU A 709 -17.71 4.55 2.08
C LEU A 709 -17.29 6.01 2.27
N TYR A 710 -16.99 6.68 1.16
CA TYR A 710 -16.86 8.12 1.11
C TYR A 710 -18.07 8.68 0.37
N ILE A 711 -18.83 9.58 0.98
CA ILE A 711 -19.96 10.26 0.36
C ILE A 711 -19.62 11.74 0.18
N ARG A 712 -19.77 12.25 -1.04
CA ARG A 712 -19.58 13.65 -1.41
C ARG A 712 -20.87 14.24 -1.95
N GLY A 713 -21.08 15.54 -1.73
CA GLY A 713 -22.26 16.21 -2.28
C GLY A 713 -23.44 16.29 -1.29
N LEU A 714 -23.19 16.01 -0.01
CA LEU A 714 -24.27 15.98 0.99
C LEU A 714 -24.76 17.41 1.26
N GLY A 715 -26.08 17.58 1.37
CA GLY A 715 -26.70 18.89 1.63
C GLY A 715 -27.07 19.72 0.40
N ASP A 716 -26.64 19.35 -0.81
CA ASP A 716 -26.89 20.14 -2.04
C ASP A 716 -28.38 20.33 -2.39
N ALA A 717 -29.25 19.37 -2.04
CA ALA A 717 -30.67 19.39 -2.38
C ALA A 717 -31.57 18.85 -1.26
N ARG A 718 -32.82 19.33 -1.19
CA ARG A 718 -33.78 18.98 -0.12
C ARG A 718 -34.22 17.52 -0.14
N ASP A 719 -34.25 16.91 -1.32
CA ASP A 719 -34.55 15.49 -1.50
C ASP A 719 -33.50 14.58 -0.84
N HIS A 720 -32.25 15.06 -0.63
CA HIS A 720 -31.22 14.32 0.09
C HIS A 720 -31.66 13.93 1.51
N VAL A 721 -32.49 14.75 2.18
CA VAL A 721 -33.03 14.44 3.51
C VAL A 721 -33.95 13.21 3.44
N GLU A 722 -34.90 13.21 2.52
CA GLU A 722 -35.84 12.10 2.35
C GLU A 722 -35.14 10.84 1.81
N GLU A 723 -34.14 10.98 0.94
CA GLU A 723 -33.31 9.87 0.48
C GLU A 723 -32.42 9.30 1.58
N ALA A 724 -31.85 10.15 2.46
CA ALA A 724 -31.08 9.72 3.63
C ALA A 724 -31.97 8.95 4.62
N LYS A 725 -33.21 9.43 4.88
CA LYS A 725 -34.20 8.69 5.68
C LYS A 725 -34.55 7.33 5.07
N GLN A 726 -34.54 7.23 3.74
CA GLN A 726 -34.73 5.98 3.00
C GLN A 726 -33.47 5.09 2.93
N ALA A 727 -32.37 5.50 3.56
CA ALA A 727 -31.13 4.74 3.69
C ALA A 727 -30.87 4.29 5.15
N PRO A 728 -31.79 3.56 5.83
CA PRO A 728 -31.54 2.98 7.16
C PRO A 728 -30.46 1.87 7.13
N VAL A 729 -29.71 1.76 6.03
CA VAL A 729 -28.74 0.69 5.78
C VAL A 729 -27.33 1.07 6.19
N LEU A 730 -27.01 2.35 6.40
CA LEU A 730 -25.78 2.66 7.14
C LEU A 730 -25.83 2.05 8.54
N GLU A 731 -27.02 2.00 9.15
CA GLU A 731 -27.27 1.31 10.42
C GLU A 731 -27.31 -0.22 10.25
N ASN A 732 -27.85 -0.76 9.16
CA ASN A 732 -27.91 -2.23 8.98
C ASN A 732 -26.61 -2.87 8.46
N ASN A 733 -25.69 -2.08 7.89
CA ASN A 733 -24.43 -2.57 7.38
C ASN A 733 -23.39 -2.69 8.50
N LYS A 734 -23.29 -3.91 9.06
CA LYS A 734 -22.38 -4.25 10.15
C LYS A 734 -20.90 -4.27 9.76
N GLU A 735 -20.63 -4.39 8.46
CA GLU A 735 -19.29 -4.50 7.89
C GLU A 735 -18.66 -3.12 7.65
N LEU A 736 -19.44 -2.02 7.72
CA LEU A 736 -18.96 -0.67 7.49
C LEU A 736 -18.09 -0.20 8.66
N LEU A 737 -16.78 -0.10 8.43
CA LEU A 737 -15.81 0.32 9.43
C LEU A 737 -15.33 1.76 9.23
N ASN A 738 -15.28 2.25 7.98
CA ASN A 738 -14.80 3.59 7.65
C ASN A 738 -15.85 4.38 6.87
N LEU A 739 -16.27 5.52 7.42
CA LEU A 739 -17.23 6.42 6.80
C LEU A 739 -16.66 7.83 6.70
N THR A 740 -16.71 8.42 5.50
CA THR A 740 -16.40 9.83 5.26
C THR A 740 -17.63 10.53 4.69
N LEU A 741 -18.08 11.59 5.35
CA LEU A 741 -19.20 12.43 4.96
C LEU A 741 -18.65 13.81 4.57
N TYR A 742 -18.79 14.15 3.29
CA TYR A 742 -18.33 15.42 2.73
C TYR A 742 -19.54 16.21 2.21
N PHE A 743 -19.81 17.31 2.90
CA PHE A 743 -20.92 18.19 2.58
C PHE A 743 -20.53 19.21 1.50
N SER A 744 -21.53 19.69 0.78
CA SER A 744 -21.41 20.81 -0.16
C SER A 744 -22.71 21.59 -0.12
N SER A 745 -22.65 22.91 -0.36
CA SER A 745 -23.72 23.90 -0.16
C SER A 745 -23.72 24.61 1.19
N SER A 746 -24.35 25.79 1.19
CA SER A 746 -24.34 26.72 2.31
C SER A 746 -25.66 26.83 3.07
N ARG A 747 -26.45 25.75 3.10
CA ARG A 747 -27.79 25.72 3.72
C ARG A 747 -27.77 24.88 4.99
N ARG A 748 -27.45 25.54 6.10
CA ARG A 748 -27.27 24.96 7.44
C ARG A 748 -28.34 23.93 7.84
N GLU A 749 -29.63 24.28 7.70
CA GLU A 749 -30.76 23.43 8.10
C GLU A 749 -30.75 22.05 7.41
N ILE A 750 -30.36 22.00 6.14
CA ILE A 750 -30.36 20.75 5.37
C ILE A 750 -29.22 19.83 5.85
N HIS A 751 -28.08 20.40 6.26
CA HIS A 751 -26.93 19.62 6.70
C HIS A 751 -27.23 18.89 8.00
N GLU A 752 -27.88 19.57 8.96
CA GLU A 752 -28.31 19.00 10.23
C GLU A 752 -29.28 17.82 10.02
N ASP A 753 -30.32 18.02 9.20
CA ASP A 753 -31.30 16.97 8.88
C ASP A 753 -30.67 15.76 8.17
N VAL A 754 -29.77 16.00 7.20
CA VAL A 754 -29.07 14.94 6.48
C VAL A 754 -28.13 14.17 7.40
N LEU A 755 -27.36 14.86 8.26
CA LEU A 755 -26.45 14.22 9.19
C LEU A 755 -27.21 13.37 10.21
N GLU A 756 -28.32 13.87 10.74
CA GLU A 756 -29.18 13.12 11.66
C GLU A 756 -29.74 11.86 11.00
N ALA A 757 -30.17 11.94 9.74
CA ALA A 757 -30.71 10.80 8.99
C ALA A 757 -29.65 9.73 8.61
N LEU A 758 -28.39 10.11 8.45
CA LEU A 758 -27.30 9.20 8.06
C LEU A 758 -26.67 8.44 9.24
N LYS A 759 -27.51 7.79 10.05
CA LYS A 759 -27.07 7.00 11.21
C LYS A 759 -26.27 5.75 10.78
N PRO A 760 -24.99 5.61 11.17
CA PRO A 760 -24.20 4.42 10.91
C PRO A 760 -24.36 3.33 11.99
N HIS A 761 -23.97 2.10 11.69
CA HIS A 761 -23.92 1.00 12.66
C HIS A 761 -22.86 1.27 13.75
N SER A 762 -23.09 0.76 14.96
CA SER A 762 -22.22 0.98 16.13
C SER A 762 -20.82 0.34 16.05
N ASN A 763 -20.59 -0.52 15.05
CA ASN A 763 -19.29 -1.12 14.74
C ASN A 763 -18.32 -0.16 14.03
N LEU A 764 -18.78 1.02 13.60
CA LEU A 764 -17.96 1.98 12.88
C LEU A 764 -16.68 2.32 13.67
N GLU A 765 -15.52 2.18 13.03
CA GLU A 765 -14.22 2.40 13.67
C GLU A 765 -13.63 3.78 13.32
N SER A 766 -13.93 4.32 12.14
CA SER A 766 -13.45 5.63 11.69
C SER A 766 -14.56 6.46 11.06
N LEU A 767 -14.72 7.69 11.54
CA LEU A 767 -15.66 8.67 11.02
C LEU A 767 -14.93 9.97 10.66
N ARG A 768 -15.13 10.47 9.43
CA ARG A 768 -14.69 11.82 9.01
C ARG A 768 -15.91 12.61 8.56
N ILE A 769 -16.09 13.80 9.13
CA ILE A 769 -17.13 14.77 8.75
C ILE A 769 -16.41 16.02 8.26
N ALA A 770 -16.71 16.45 7.04
CA ALA A 770 -16.04 17.58 6.40
C ALA A 770 -17.02 18.55 5.75
N PHE A 771 -16.69 19.86 5.76
CA PHE A 771 -17.45 20.93 5.10
C PHE A 771 -18.88 21.09 5.65
N TYR A 772 -19.07 20.77 6.93
CA TYR A 772 -20.39 20.80 7.56
C TYR A 772 -20.72 22.19 8.10
N GLU A 773 -21.84 22.77 7.66
CA GLU A 773 -22.24 24.13 8.02
C GLU A 773 -23.26 24.25 9.16
N GLY A 774 -23.70 23.14 9.77
CA GLY A 774 -24.62 23.19 10.91
C GLY A 774 -24.00 23.85 12.15
N PHE A 775 -24.84 24.36 13.05
CA PHE A 775 -24.37 25.06 14.25
C PHE A 775 -23.62 24.13 15.21
N THR A 776 -24.07 22.88 15.30
CA THR A 776 -23.45 21.83 16.12
C THR A 776 -23.33 20.52 15.32
N VAL A 777 -22.24 19.77 15.55
CA VAL A 777 -22.09 18.38 15.05
C VAL A 777 -22.53 17.40 16.13
N SER A 778 -23.79 17.48 16.56
CA SER A 778 -24.31 16.68 17.67
C SER A 778 -25.52 15.83 17.24
N PRO A 779 -25.40 14.95 16.22
CA PRO A 779 -26.51 14.08 15.87
C PRO A 779 -26.77 13.08 17.00
N SER A 780 -28.02 12.66 17.17
CA SER A 780 -28.46 11.84 18.31
C SER A 780 -27.70 10.52 18.44
N TRP A 781 -27.18 10.01 17.32
CA TRP A 781 -26.47 8.74 17.23
C TRP A 781 -24.96 8.83 17.49
N LEU A 782 -24.33 10.01 17.49
CA LEU A 782 -22.85 10.11 17.57
C LEU A 782 -22.29 9.42 18.82
N MET A 783 -22.96 9.62 19.96
CA MET A 783 -22.56 9.05 21.24
C MET A 783 -22.85 7.56 21.39
N SER A 784 -23.61 6.97 20.44
CA SER A 784 -23.89 5.52 20.41
C SER A 784 -22.78 4.71 19.72
N LEU A 785 -21.78 5.35 19.12
CA LEU A 785 -20.68 4.71 18.40
C LEU A 785 -19.59 4.18 19.35
N THR A 786 -19.87 3.06 20.00
CA THR A 786 -18.99 2.46 21.02
C THR A 786 -17.67 1.90 20.47
N SER A 787 -17.62 1.57 19.18
CA SER A 787 -16.41 1.03 18.52
C SER A 787 -15.56 2.10 17.83
N LEU A 788 -15.96 3.38 17.87
CA LEU A 788 -15.27 4.46 17.16
C LEU A 788 -13.87 4.68 17.73
N LYS A 789 -12.85 4.45 16.90
CA LYS A 789 -11.42 4.63 17.22
C LYS A 789 -10.86 5.93 16.68
N ARG A 790 -11.35 6.41 15.54
CA ARG A 790 -10.90 7.66 14.91
C ARG A 790 -12.07 8.57 14.55
N LEU A 791 -11.97 9.83 14.94
CA LEU A 791 -12.91 10.88 14.55
C LEU A 791 -12.13 12.06 13.97
N VAL A 792 -12.53 12.52 12.79
CA VAL A 792 -11.99 13.71 12.14
C VAL A 792 -13.12 14.67 11.82
N MET A 793 -12.96 15.92 12.25
CA MET A 793 -13.85 17.03 11.91
C MET A 793 -13.02 18.05 11.12
N LEU A 794 -13.44 18.37 9.90
CA LEU A 794 -12.69 19.22 8.99
C LEU A 794 -13.55 20.33 8.40
N ASP A 795 -13.08 21.57 8.45
CA ASP A 795 -13.68 22.71 7.74
C ASP A 795 -15.19 22.83 8.03
N SER A 796 -15.54 22.80 9.32
CA SER A 796 -16.92 22.87 9.78
C SER A 796 -17.21 24.24 10.37
N SER A 797 -18.38 24.81 10.07
CA SER A 797 -18.82 26.12 10.61
C SER A 797 -19.34 26.05 12.05
N CYS A 798 -18.97 25.02 12.79
CA CYS A 798 -19.49 24.78 14.13
C CYS A 798 -18.90 25.75 15.13
N GLU A 799 -19.78 26.28 15.98
CA GLU A 799 -19.40 27.23 17.04
C GLU A 799 -19.11 26.48 18.36
N VAL A 800 -19.72 25.30 18.54
CA VAL A 800 -19.59 24.48 19.75
C VAL A 800 -19.18 23.05 19.40
N LEU A 801 -18.19 22.53 20.11
CA LEU A 801 -17.73 21.15 19.94
C LEU A 801 -18.71 20.14 20.58
N PRO A 802 -18.92 18.97 19.95
CA PRO A 802 -19.80 17.95 20.51
C PRO A 802 -19.23 17.28 21.77
N PRO A 803 -20.07 16.60 22.57
CA PRO A 803 -19.69 15.97 23.83
C PRO A 803 -18.92 14.65 23.67
N LEU A 804 -17.74 14.70 23.07
CA LEU A 804 -16.94 13.54 22.65
C LEU A 804 -16.28 12.78 23.81
N GLY A 805 -16.16 13.39 24.99
CA GLY A 805 -15.43 12.81 26.14
C GLY A 805 -15.94 11.47 26.66
N ARG A 806 -17.18 11.08 26.33
CA ARG A 806 -17.77 9.80 26.74
C ARG A 806 -17.58 8.65 25.75
N LEU A 807 -16.91 8.89 24.61
CA LEU A 807 -16.65 7.83 23.62
C LEU A 807 -15.63 6.81 24.17
N PRO A 808 -16.00 5.52 24.32
CA PRO A 808 -15.20 4.56 25.10
C PRO A 808 -14.00 3.97 24.35
N SER A 809 -14.00 4.04 23.01
CA SER A 809 -12.97 3.42 22.17
C SER A 809 -12.12 4.42 21.39
N LEU A 810 -12.36 5.72 21.52
CA LEU A 810 -11.71 6.74 20.72
C LEU A 810 -10.22 6.79 21.03
N GLU A 811 -9.38 6.58 20.01
CA GLU A 811 -7.91 6.58 20.08
C GLU A 811 -7.29 7.81 19.41
N THR A 812 -7.94 8.37 18.38
CA THR A 812 -7.46 9.52 17.63
C THR A 812 -8.60 10.50 17.36
N LEU A 813 -8.39 11.77 17.73
CA LEU A 813 -9.31 12.86 17.47
C LEU A 813 -8.56 14.00 16.78
N GLU A 814 -9.04 14.41 15.62
CA GLU A 814 -8.47 15.50 14.82
C GLU A 814 -9.57 16.52 14.51
N ILE A 815 -9.34 17.76 14.91
CA ILE A 815 -10.25 18.89 14.72
C ILE A 815 -9.48 19.92 13.89
N LEU A 816 -9.88 20.10 12.64
CA LEU A 816 -9.10 20.77 11.61
C LEU A 816 -9.96 21.87 10.96
N ALA A 817 -9.46 23.11 10.87
CA ALA A 817 -10.14 24.22 10.22
C ALA A 817 -11.57 24.51 10.77
N LEU A 818 -11.78 24.36 12.09
CA LEU A 818 -13.01 24.82 12.75
C LEU A 818 -12.82 26.25 13.23
N GLU A 819 -12.91 27.20 12.30
CA GLU A 819 -12.49 28.58 12.53
C GLU A 819 -13.33 29.34 13.57
N ARG A 820 -14.60 28.96 13.78
CA ARG A 820 -15.55 29.66 14.67
C ARG A 820 -15.59 29.20 16.13
N VAL A 821 -14.79 28.19 16.48
CA VAL A 821 -14.79 27.67 17.86
C VAL A 821 -13.90 28.57 18.71
N GLU A 822 -14.51 29.41 19.54
CA GLU A 822 -13.78 30.35 20.40
C GLU A 822 -13.16 29.68 21.64
N LYS A 823 -13.83 28.65 22.17
CA LYS A 823 -13.42 27.97 23.41
C LYS A 823 -13.69 26.47 23.38
N VAL A 824 -12.82 25.71 24.05
CA VAL A 824 -13.05 24.30 24.38
C VAL A 824 -13.47 24.22 25.85
N GLY A 825 -14.77 24.07 26.10
CA GLY A 825 -15.32 23.97 27.45
C GLY A 825 -15.64 22.54 27.90
N ALA A 826 -16.40 22.43 28.99
CA ALA A 826 -16.78 21.14 29.58
C ALA A 826 -17.80 20.35 28.75
N GLU A 827 -18.54 21.05 27.90
CA GLU A 827 -19.41 20.47 26.89
C GLU A 827 -18.65 19.48 26.00
N PHE A 828 -17.39 19.76 25.64
CA PHE A 828 -16.53 18.86 24.86
C PHE A 828 -16.23 17.55 25.58
N LEU A 829 -16.08 17.62 26.91
CA LEU A 829 -15.90 16.46 27.76
C LEU A 829 -17.20 15.66 27.97
N GLY A 830 -18.35 16.21 27.56
CA GLY A 830 -19.66 15.63 27.76
C GLY A 830 -20.08 15.66 29.23
N VAL A 831 -19.75 16.74 29.94
CA VAL A 831 -20.12 16.92 31.34
C VAL A 831 -20.81 18.27 31.53
N GLU A 832 -21.89 18.26 32.32
CA GLU A 832 -22.62 19.46 32.69
C GLU A 832 -21.97 20.11 33.91
N ILE A 833 -21.84 21.43 33.85
CA ILE A 833 -21.27 22.27 34.89
C ILE A 833 -22.35 23.26 35.35
N ASP A 834 -22.42 23.54 36.65
CA ASP A 834 -23.29 24.56 37.24
C ASP A 834 -22.73 25.99 37.05
N ASP A 835 -23.53 27.02 37.38
CA ASP A 835 -23.14 28.43 37.25
C ASP A 835 -21.87 28.81 38.05
N GLY A 836 -21.38 27.93 38.93
CA GLY A 836 -20.18 28.08 39.74
C GLY A 836 -18.95 27.33 39.23
N GLY A 837 -19.01 26.65 38.09
CA GLY A 837 -17.86 25.90 37.56
C GLY A 837 -17.72 24.48 38.14
N HIS A 838 -18.72 23.98 38.86
CA HIS A 838 -18.72 22.66 39.49
C HIS A 838 -19.58 21.64 38.72
N LEU A 839 -19.18 20.37 38.78
CA LEU A 839 -19.86 19.27 38.13
C LEU A 839 -21.25 19.02 38.73
N SER A 840 -22.29 19.03 37.90
CA SER A 840 -23.70 18.90 38.35
C SER A 840 -24.13 17.48 38.76
N ASN A 841 -23.28 16.46 38.57
CA ASN A 841 -23.62 15.05 38.83
C ASN A 841 -22.79 14.39 39.95
N SER A 842 -23.45 14.17 41.10
CA SER A 842 -22.93 13.54 42.31
C SER A 842 -23.06 12.01 42.29
N SER A 843 -22.39 11.32 41.35
CA SER A 843 -22.26 9.85 41.41
C SER A 843 -20.90 9.46 42.00
N SER A 844 -20.88 8.65 43.06
CA SER A 844 -19.68 8.21 43.81
C SER A 844 -18.71 7.30 43.04
N SER A 845 -18.87 7.13 41.73
CA SER A 845 -18.00 6.34 40.87
C SER A 845 -16.99 7.23 40.13
N SER A 846 -15.73 6.81 40.04
CA SER A 846 -14.71 7.52 39.27
C SER A 846 -15.09 7.57 37.79
N ILE A 847 -15.37 8.76 37.25
CA ILE A 847 -15.67 8.94 35.83
C ILE A 847 -14.35 9.06 35.07
N THR A 848 -14.17 8.22 34.04
CA THR A 848 -13.04 8.31 33.12
C THR A 848 -13.52 8.86 31.79
N LEU A 849 -12.98 10.00 31.38
CA LEU A 849 -13.27 10.67 30.11
C LEU A 849 -12.15 10.38 29.12
N PHE A 850 -12.49 10.13 27.86
CA PHE A 850 -11.55 9.73 26.80
C PHE A 850 -10.62 8.57 27.24
N PRO A 851 -11.16 7.41 27.64
CA PRO A 851 -10.39 6.34 28.29
C PRO A 851 -9.26 5.75 27.43
N LYS A 852 -9.36 5.83 26.10
CA LYS A 852 -8.40 5.26 25.15
C LYS A 852 -7.71 6.27 24.24
N LEU A 853 -7.97 7.57 24.40
CA LEU A 853 -7.45 8.60 23.49
C LEU A 853 -5.92 8.64 23.57
N LYS A 854 -5.24 8.52 22.43
CA LYS A 854 -3.78 8.49 22.29
C LYS A 854 -3.25 9.74 21.59
N LYS A 855 -4.00 10.27 20.62
CA LYS A 855 -3.63 11.46 19.84
C LYS A 855 -4.80 12.44 19.77
N LEU A 856 -4.53 13.71 20.08
CA LEU A 856 -5.44 14.83 19.92
C LEU A 856 -4.74 15.92 19.10
N ARG A 857 -5.37 16.39 18.03
CA ARG A 857 -4.83 17.43 17.16
C ARG A 857 -5.86 18.52 16.92
N PHE A 858 -5.45 19.76 17.14
CA PHE A 858 -6.14 20.97 16.72
C PHE A 858 -5.31 21.64 15.63
N GLU A 859 -5.92 21.94 14.49
CA GLU A 859 -5.24 22.58 13.37
C GLU A 859 -6.09 23.68 12.77
N ARG A 860 -5.49 24.83 12.46
CA ARG A 860 -6.14 25.98 11.82
C ARG A 860 -7.43 26.40 12.54
N MET A 861 -7.36 26.51 13.86
CA MET A 861 -8.47 26.99 14.69
C MET A 861 -8.21 28.44 15.09
N ASP A 862 -8.51 29.35 14.17
CA ASP A 862 -8.01 30.72 14.25
C ASP A 862 -8.67 31.55 15.36
N GLU A 863 -9.95 31.32 15.69
CA GLU A 863 -10.65 32.03 16.77
C GLU A 863 -10.54 31.32 18.14
N LEU A 864 -9.88 30.14 18.21
CA LEU A 864 -9.74 29.40 19.46
C LEU A 864 -8.83 30.15 20.42
N ARG A 865 -9.40 30.71 21.50
CA ARG A 865 -8.70 31.50 22.52
C ARG A 865 -8.33 30.70 23.74
N GLU A 866 -9.25 29.86 24.22
CA GLU A 866 -9.09 29.20 25.52
C GLU A 866 -9.51 27.72 25.48
N TRP A 867 -8.78 26.88 26.20
CA TRP A 867 -9.25 25.57 26.61
C TRP A 867 -9.48 25.57 28.13
N VAL A 868 -10.75 25.64 28.51
CA VAL A 868 -11.19 25.83 29.89
C VAL A 868 -10.96 24.55 30.71
N GLY A 869 -10.31 24.69 31.86
CA GLY A 869 -10.14 23.61 32.84
C GLY A 869 -11.43 23.31 33.61
N ILE A 870 -11.59 22.07 34.10
CA ILE A 870 -12.68 21.70 35.01
C ILE A 870 -12.12 21.48 36.41
N THR A 871 -12.67 22.18 37.40
CA THR A 871 -12.40 21.95 38.82
C THR A 871 -13.44 21.02 39.43
N SER A 872 -13.04 19.80 39.78
CA SER A 872 -13.94 18.77 40.34
C SER A 872 -13.50 18.35 41.75
N SER A 873 -14.46 18.25 42.67
CA SER A 873 -14.29 17.63 44.00
C SER A 873 -14.33 16.09 43.95
N THR A 874 -14.69 15.50 42.81
CA THR A 874 -14.72 14.04 42.56
C THR A 874 -13.45 13.56 41.82
N PRO A 875 -13.01 12.30 42.01
CA PRO A 875 -11.87 11.73 41.29
C PRO A 875 -12.21 11.53 39.81
N LEU A 876 -11.97 12.58 39.02
CA LEU A 876 -12.16 12.61 37.57
C LEU A 876 -10.85 12.25 36.87
N ARG A 877 -10.88 11.28 35.94
CA ARG A 877 -9.70 10.90 35.15
C ARG A 877 -9.89 11.31 33.70
N ILE A 878 -9.24 12.39 33.29
CA ILE A 878 -9.32 12.94 31.93
C ILE A 878 -8.17 12.37 31.09
N MET A 879 -8.49 11.79 29.93
CA MET A 879 -7.53 11.39 28.89
C MET A 879 -6.32 10.56 29.39
N PRO A 880 -6.54 9.45 30.13
CA PRO A 880 -5.46 8.73 30.83
C PRO A 880 -4.41 8.03 29.95
N ARG A 881 -4.59 8.03 28.62
CA ARG A 881 -3.69 7.37 27.66
C ARG A 881 -3.17 8.33 26.58
N LEU A 882 -3.41 9.64 26.73
CA LEU A 882 -3.00 10.62 25.73
C LEU A 882 -1.48 10.70 25.68
N ASN A 883 -0.94 10.50 24.48
CA ASN A 883 0.50 10.41 24.21
C ASN A 883 0.97 11.61 23.38
N SER A 884 0.18 12.02 22.38
CA SER A 884 0.48 13.17 21.50
C SER A 884 -0.63 14.22 21.57
N LEU A 885 -0.25 15.48 21.80
CA LEU A 885 -1.11 16.66 21.70
C LEU A 885 -0.47 17.64 20.70
N GLU A 886 -1.24 18.05 19.70
CA GLU A 886 -0.74 18.84 18.58
C GLU A 886 -1.60 20.09 18.35
N PHE A 887 -0.97 21.26 18.33
CA PHE A 887 -1.55 22.55 17.95
C PHE A 887 -0.81 23.08 16.73
N VAL A 888 -1.51 23.19 15.59
CA VAL A 888 -0.91 23.60 14.32
C VAL A 888 -1.69 24.78 13.75
N SER A 889 -1.07 25.94 13.59
CA SER A 889 -1.75 27.15 13.11
C SER A 889 -2.97 27.55 13.97
N CYS A 890 -2.90 27.43 15.29
CA CYS A 890 -3.94 27.93 16.22
C CYS A 890 -3.53 29.30 16.74
N ILE A 891 -3.83 30.35 15.97
CA ILE A 891 -3.19 31.66 16.14
C ILE A 891 -3.64 32.46 17.36
N SER A 892 -4.87 32.26 17.87
CA SER A 892 -5.42 33.04 18.98
C SER A 892 -5.34 32.36 20.33
N MET A 893 -4.74 31.17 20.42
CA MET A 893 -4.81 30.35 21.62
C MET A 893 -3.88 30.89 22.71
N GLU A 894 -4.46 31.29 23.84
CA GLU A 894 -3.75 31.96 24.95
C GLU A 894 -3.60 31.07 26.19
N ALA A 895 -4.53 30.13 26.42
CA ALA A 895 -4.62 29.37 27.67
C ALA A 895 -4.85 27.85 27.48
N LEU A 896 -4.10 27.06 28.26
CA LEU A 896 -4.23 25.60 28.36
C LEU A 896 -4.97 25.18 29.65
N PRO A 897 -5.62 24.00 29.68
CA PRO A 897 -6.43 23.60 30.82
C PRO A 897 -5.57 23.17 32.02
N ASP A 898 -6.03 23.47 33.23
CA ASP A 898 -5.28 23.21 34.48
C ASP A 898 -5.08 21.73 34.80
N PHE A 899 -5.85 20.83 34.18
CA PHE A 899 -5.68 19.38 34.36
C PHE A 899 -4.58 18.79 33.47
N LEU A 900 -3.98 19.56 32.54
CA LEU A 900 -2.93 19.09 31.63
C LEU A 900 -1.74 18.41 32.35
N PRO A 901 -1.25 18.91 33.50
CA PRO A 901 -0.17 18.26 34.27
C PRO A 901 -0.51 16.86 34.82
N THR A 902 -1.79 16.51 34.86
CA THR A 902 -2.24 15.19 35.37
C THR A 902 -2.25 14.11 34.28
N ILE A 903 -2.02 14.51 33.02
CA ILE A 903 -2.09 13.64 31.85
C ILE A 903 -0.68 13.06 31.55
N PRO A 904 -0.54 11.75 31.23
CA PRO A 904 0.75 11.14 30.94
C PRO A 904 1.27 11.43 29.52
N LEU A 905 1.30 12.72 29.14
CA LEU A 905 1.63 13.19 27.81
C LEU A 905 3.13 13.02 27.51
N GLN A 906 3.48 12.51 26.32
CA GLN A 906 4.89 12.32 25.91
C GLN A 906 5.35 13.35 24.90
N ASN A 907 4.46 13.74 23.99
CA ASN A 907 4.75 14.64 22.88
C ASN A 907 3.76 15.81 22.88
N LEU A 908 4.31 17.02 22.86
CA LEU A 908 3.58 18.26 22.60
C LEU A 908 4.19 18.93 21.38
N ILE A 909 3.38 19.17 20.35
CA ILE A 909 3.79 19.87 19.13
C ILE A 909 3.00 21.16 19.04
N ILE A 910 3.69 22.29 19.00
CA ILE A 910 3.14 23.62 18.76
C ILE A 910 3.85 24.17 17.53
N GLN A 911 3.10 24.37 16.45
CA GLN A 911 3.65 24.83 15.18
C GLN A 911 2.79 25.96 14.62
N CYS A 912 3.42 27.05 14.18
CA CYS A 912 2.72 28.20 13.59
C CYS A 912 1.60 28.78 14.49
N SER A 913 1.71 28.63 15.81
CA SER A 913 0.71 29.03 16.81
C SER A 913 1.30 30.08 17.76
N TRP A 914 1.86 31.15 17.19
CA TRP A 914 2.60 32.25 17.84
C TRP A 914 2.14 32.64 19.26
N THR A 915 0.85 32.91 19.49
CA THR A 915 0.37 33.27 20.85
C THR A 915 0.62 32.17 21.89
N LEU A 916 0.41 30.90 21.50
CA LEU A 916 0.66 29.75 22.37
C LEU A 916 2.16 29.43 22.46
N GLU A 917 2.93 29.68 21.40
CA GLU A 917 4.40 29.57 21.40
C GLU A 917 5.00 30.51 22.46
N ASP A 918 4.53 31.77 22.53
CA ASP A 918 4.94 32.74 23.55
C ASP A 918 4.47 32.32 24.96
N CYS A 919 3.22 31.87 25.10
CA CYS A 919 2.68 31.42 26.39
C CYS A 919 3.38 30.16 26.92
N CYS A 920 3.89 29.29 26.04
CA CYS A 920 4.63 28.08 26.37
C CYS A 920 6.14 28.24 26.20
N GLU A 921 6.66 29.48 26.11
CA GLU A 921 8.09 29.72 26.01
C GLU A 921 8.81 29.13 27.24
N LYS A 922 9.94 28.45 26.99
CA LYS A 922 10.66 27.73 28.03
C LYS A 922 11.11 28.67 29.14
N GLU A 923 10.70 28.37 30.37
CA GLU A 923 11.04 29.08 31.62
C GLU A 923 10.46 30.50 31.77
N THR A 924 9.98 31.13 30.69
CA THR A 924 9.45 32.50 30.67
C THR A 924 7.94 32.58 30.42
N GLY A 925 7.37 31.58 29.74
CA GLY A 925 5.97 31.54 29.34
C GLY A 925 5.01 31.32 30.52
N LYS A 926 3.85 32.00 30.50
CA LYS A 926 2.83 31.93 31.56
C LYS A 926 2.26 30.53 31.75
N GLU A 927 2.17 29.75 30.67
CA GLU A 927 1.63 28.39 30.65
C GLU A 927 2.75 27.32 30.75
N TRP A 928 4.02 27.72 30.81
CA TRP A 928 5.17 26.80 30.85
C TRP A 928 5.07 25.78 31.99
N THR A 929 4.61 26.21 33.16
CA THR A 929 4.44 25.34 34.34
C THR A 929 3.46 24.19 34.09
N LYS A 930 2.51 24.36 33.16
CA LYS A 930 1.55 23.32 32.78
C LYS A 930 2.13 22.30 31.82
N VAL A 931 3.18 22.64 31.06
CA VAL A 931 3.76 21.79 30.01
C VAL A 931 5.17 21.27 30.32
N SER A 932 5.88 21.85 31.30
CA SER A 932 7.29 21.57 31.59
C SER A 932 7.61 20.12 31.98
N HIS A 933 6.60 19.33 32.36
CA HIS A 933 6.73 17.91 32.72
C HIS A 933 6.76 16.97 31.50
N ILE A 934 6.50 17.48 30.29
CA ILE A 934 6.39 16.71 29.06
C ILE A 934 7.79 16.45 28.48
N PRO A 935 8.17 15.18 28.18
CA PRO A 935 9.51 14.84 27.70
C PRO A 935 9.89 15.46 26.35
N ASN A 936 8.99 15.44 25.37
CA ASN A 936 9.25 15.91 24.01
C ASN A 936 8.35 17.11 23.69
N ILE A 937 8.90 18.31 23.77
CA ILE A 937 8.21 19.55 23.40
C ILE A 937 8.85 20.09 22.12
N GLN A 938 8.06 20.22 21.05
CA GLN A 938 8.47 20.83 19.78
C GLN A 938 7.70 22.14 19.61
N ILE A 939 8.42 23.25 19.66
CA ILE A 939 7.90 24.60 19.39
C ILE A 939 8.64 25.09 18.15
N GLU A 940 7.96 25.10 17.00
CA GLU A 940 8.55 25.52 15.73
C GLU A 940 8.01 26.90 15.33
N ALA A 941 8.83 27.93 15.56
CA ALA A 941 8.56 29.29 15.08
C ALA A 941 8.69 29.34 13.55
N SER A 942 7.65 29.79 12.86
CA SER A 942 7.72 30.03 11.42
C SER A 942 8.55 31.29 11.13
N LEU A 943 9.46 31.22 10.14
CA LEU A 943 10.27 32.35 9.65
C LEU A 943 9.46 33.53 9.07
N TRP A 944 8.13 33.48 9.09
CA TRP A 944 7.24 34.50 8.52
C TRP A 944 6.85 35.61 9.51
N GLY A 945 7.24 35.51 10.78
CA GLY A 945 6.92 36.50 11.83
C GLY A 945 7.81 37.75 11.90
N GLN A 946 8.95 37.80 11.20
CA GLN A 946 9.88 38.96 11.28
C GLN A 946 9.56 40.12 10.32
N GLN A 947 8.48 40.06 9.53
CA GLN A 947 8.06 41.16 8.65
C GLN A 947 6.66 41.71 9.00
N ARG A 948 6.41 42.02 10.27
CA ARG A 948 5.44 43.05 10.67
C ARG A 948 5.95 43.78 11.90
N GLY A 949 6.94 44.64 11.68
CA GLY A 949 7.28 45.77 12.53
C GLY A 949 6.65 47.03 11.97
#